data_AF-A0A538IZN8-F1
#
_entry.id   AF-A0A538IZN8-F1
#
_cell.length_a   1.000
_cell.length_b   1.000
_cell.length_c   1.000
_cell.angle_alpha   90.00
_cell.angle_beta   90.00
_cell.angle_gamma   90.00
#
_symmetry.space_group_name_H-M   'P 1'
#
loop_
_entity.id
_entity.type
_entity.pdbx_description
1 polymer ?
#
loop_
_entity_poly.entity_id
_entity_poly.type
_entity_poly.pdbx_seq_one_letter_code
_entity_poly.pdbx_strand_id
1 'polypeptide(L)'
;MTLRRGVPVLALAAAAAGVASAVVPVNEVGPKTRIQPSGRLLAPPGKLTTLGNHPGGGALTTNARFLWTLSAGRGRNDIRIVEVVTNVHCKKGPKGAACRGRRDARVGRVVQVIPMPGVDGGITMARDNRTAYVSGTPESSHKDQQSPPGTPGKQGDVIHVFHYDGNTGIATRAGIIPVPPPAGAPLPQALPQQGDFPVGPPIPQNFPPTNTQPESWPRDLAVSKDGKTLLAALNLADRAAIIDTKTKQVRYVKVGSYPYGAAITRDGRGLISNESDGTVSVIDLKAGTKVKDIAVGAHLTHPEGIVADRRADRAYVAVAGEDRVAVIDTKTMTLWRQLNLRREPGTGTEPTQVSVDPYGCFLTSADSGEDAVALFALRRPCTITKRTVGGHSKITVKGTQLPSPDYLGRIPTASYPVFAAPEPHLKAVSWIAAKGFGVGPNPNGPNPLSKKNNDNQINTFRYLPSIVTGTAGVLPFPTARQLQAYDRQATKQLRPVNFEKPPAGSPIVPPGAPGGGKIKHVFYIVRENRTYDQVLGDDARGNGDPKLELFPSSMTPNAHALAKRFPLLDHVFANSEASIDGHFWAAASAVSDYVVKNWHQNYGGRNRPYDFGVYAVSWPPKGFLLDQAQRQGISYFNYGEAIAGDVPLTDKDRAPAENQQVQAKFSKSDLGAPVGCYPNDAYIGDNAITQDETWDSTPPPGAPPNSESRFDCFHNRFMTELATNSVPAMNFMVLPSDHTQGLSPGKRTPQAMVAENDYALGQIVDLISHSPVWSSSLILVVE
;
A
#
# COMPACT_ATOMS: atom_id res chain seq x y z
N MET A 1 -17.97 85.76 14.13
CA MET A 1 -16.55 85.47 14.43
C MET A 1 -16.51 84.09 15.09
N THR A 2 -16.35 83.01 14.32
CA THR A 2 -15.07 82.27 14.09
C THR A 2 -14.56 81.58 15.34
N LEU A 3 -14.22 80.28 15.40
CA LEU A 3 -14.13 79.20 14.41
C LEU A 3 -13.86 77.88 15.18
N ARG A 4 -14.21 76.74 14.56
CA ARG A 4 -13.77 75.34 14.80
C ARG A 4 -14.36 74.56 15.99
N ARG A 5 -15.43 73.82 15.70
CA ARG A 5 -15.84 72.58 16.39
C ARG A 5 -15.16 71.38 15.72
N GLY A 6 -14.53 70.52 16.52
CA GLY A 6 -13.93 69.26 16.11
C GLY A 6 -15.01 68.21 15.77
N VAL A 7 -14.74 67.46 14.71
CA VAL A 7 -15.57 66.34 14.22
C VAL A 7 -15.26 65.09 15.04
N PRO A 8 -16.23 64.40 15.65
CA PRO A 8 -16.02 63.08 16.22
C PRO A 8 -16.17 62.02 15.11
N VAL A 9 -15.19 61.11 15.06
CA VAL A 9 -15.16 59.95 14.18
C VAL A 9 -16.21 58.94 14.64
N LEU A 10 -17.21 58.67 13.79
CA LEU A 10 -18.14 57.56 13.96
C LEU A 10 -17.45 56.25 13.54
N ALA A 11 -17.30 55.33 14.48
CA ALA A 11 -16.89 53.95 14.21
C ALA A 11 -18.04 53.20 13.51
N LEU A 12 -17.83 52.78 12.26
CA LEU A 12 -18.71 51.81 11.59
C LEU A 12 -18.40 50.41 12.11
N ALA A 13 -19.40 49.78 12.75
CA ALA A 13 -19.39 48.38 13.12
C ALA A 13 -19.38 47.49 11.87
N ALA A 14 -18.31 46.72 11.68
CA ALA A 14 -18.29 45.60 10.73
C ALA A 14 -18.85 44.36 11.44
N ALA A 15 -20.01 43.88 11.00
CA ALA A 15 -20.56 42.61 11.43
C ALA A 15 -19.70 41.46 10.85
N ALA A 16 -18.81 40.91 11.66
CA ALA A 16 -18.13 39.66 11.35
C ALA A 16 -19.07 38.50 11.69
N ALA A 17 -19.66 37.87 10.66
CA ALA A 17 -20.27 36.55 10.80
C ALA A 17 -19.14 35.53 11.01
N GLY A 18 -18.75 35.33 12.25
CA GLY A 18 -17.86 34.25 12.66
C GLY A 18 -18.57 32.92 12.46
N VAL A 19 -18.15 32.15 11.46
CA VAL A 19 -18.43 30.72 11.43
C VAL A 19 -17.63 30.13 12.59
N ALA A 20 -18.31 29.74 13.67
CA ALA A 20 -17.71 28.95 14.72
C ALA A 20 -17.25 27.63 14.10
N SER A 21 -15.96 27.54 13.78
CA SER A 21 -15.32 26.27 13.47
C SER A 21 -15.40 25.44 14.75
N ALA A 22 -16.29 24.46 14.78
CA ALA A 22 -16.26 23.42 15.80
C ALA A 22 -14.84 22.83 15.82
N VAL A 23 -14.15 22.97 16.94
CA VAL A 23 -12.84 22.35 17.17
C VAL A 23 -13.10 20.85 17.17
N VAL A 24 -12.73 20.18 16.07
CA VAL A 24 -12.74 18.72 16.00
C VAL A 24 -11.72 18.23 17.02
N PRO A 25 -12.07 17.29 17.92
CA PRO A 25 -11.11 16.74 18.87
C PRO A 25 -9.91 16.16 18.12
N VAL A 26 -8.70 16.51 18.55
CA VAL A 26 -7.42 16.06 17.95
C VAL A 26 -7.21 14.53 18.14
N ASN A 27 -8.16 13.85 18.78
CA ASN A 27 -8.02 12.52 19.37
C ASN A 27 -8.78 11.40 18.62
N GLU A 28 -9.50 11.71 17.54
CA GLU A 28 -10.22 10.68 16.74
C GLU A 28 -9.56 10.52 15.37
N VAL A 29 -9.10 9.30 15.05
CA VAL A 29 -8.56 8.97 13.71
C VAL A 29 -9.68 8.65 12.72
N GLY A 30 -9.42 8.91 11.44
CA GLY A 30 -10.24 8.46 10.32
C GLY A 30 -10.84 9.57 9.46
N PRO A 31 -11.77 9.21 8.56
CA PRO A 31 -12.18 10.09 7.46
C PRO A 31 -12.77 11.44 7.85
N LYS A 32 -13.42 11.53 9.02
CA LYS A 32 -14.07 12.76 9.49
C LYS A 32 -13.05 13.81 9.91
N THR A 33 -12.01 13.39 10.62
CA THR A 33 -10.94 14.26 11.13
C THR A 33 -9.78 14.40 10.14
N ARG A 34 -9.67 13.44 9.20
CA ARG A 34 -8.55 13.28 8.25
C ARG A 34 -7.21 13.01 8.92
N ILE A 35 -7.23 12.66 10.19
CA ILE A 35 -6.08 12.17 10.94
C ILE A 35 -5.94 10.70 10.56
N GLN A 36 -4.83 10.33 9.93
CA GLN A 36 -4.53 8.94 9.59
C GLN A 36 -4.26 8.12 10.86
N PRO A 37 -4.26 6.78 10.78
CA PRO A 37 -3.74 5.94 11.84
C PRO A 37 -2.41 6.49 12.34
N SER A 38 -1.37 6.71 11.54
CA SER A 38 -0.10 7.37 11.95
C SER A 38 -0.18 8.76 12.65
N GLY A 39 -1.36 9.31 12.94
CA GLY A 39 -1.56 10.60 13.59
C GLY A 39 -1.34 11.80 12.66
N ARG A 40 -0.97 11.55 11.39
CA ARG A 40 -0.74 12.57 10.37
C ARG A 40 -2.07 13.18 9.91
N LEU A 41 -2.17 14.50 9.91
CA LEU A 41 -3.33 15.21 9.35
C LEU A 41 -3.14 15.45 7.85
N LEU A 42 -4.04 14.87 7.05
CA LEU A 42 -4.04 15.08 5.59
C LEU A 42 -5.05 16.16 5.20
N ALA A 43 -4.55 17.23 4.57
CA ALA A 43 -5.36 18.39 4.19
C ALA A 43 -5.15 18.81 2.72
N PRO A 44 -5.31 17.90 1.74
CA PRO A 44 -4.94 18.19 0.36
C PRO A 44 -5.72 19.38 -0.26
N PRO A 45 -5.07 20.21 -1.09
CA PRO A 45 -5.74 21.29 -1.80
C PRO A 45 -6.58 20.77 -2.97
N GLY A 46 -7.49 21.62 -3.45
CA GLY A 46 -8.30 21.35 -4.64
C GLY A 46 -9.65 20.72 -4.34
N LYS A 47 -10.33 20.29 -5.40
CA LYS A 47 -11.63 19.62 -5.31
C LYS A 47 -11.41 18.12 -5.13
N LEU A 48 -11.96 17.59 -4.05
CA LEU A 48 -11.86 16.18 -3.70
C LEU A 48 -13.11 15.43 -4.15
N THR A 49 -12.91 14.19 -4.61
CA THR A 49 -13.95 13.29 -5.11
C THR A 49 -13.78 11.93 -4.47
N THR A 50 -14.80 11.45 -3.77
CA THR A 50 -14.83 10.09 -3.22
C THR A 50 -14.86 9.06 -4.35
N LEU A 51 -13.96 8.08 -4.30
CA LEU A 51 -13.86 6.99 -5.26
C LEU A 51 -14.41 5.68 -4.67
N GLY A 52 -14.08 4.55 -5.28
CA GLY A 52 -14.46 3.23 -4.76
C GLY A 52 -13.42 2.67 -3.81
N ASN A 53 -13.52 1.37 -3.56
CA ASN A 53 -12.69 0.70 -2.58
C ASN A 53 -11.28 0.45 -3.13
N HIS A 54 -10.28 1.01 -2.45
CA HIS A 54 -8.85 0.91 -2.77
C HIS A 54 -8.51 1.01 -4.27
N PRO A 55 -8.66 2.19 -4.91
CA PRO A 55 -8.34 2.34 -6.32
C PRO A 55 -6.84 2.14 -6.61
N GLY A 56 -6.50 1.10 -7.38
CA GLY A 56 -5.12 0.67 -7.62
C GLY A 56 -4.42 1.33 -8.81
N GLY A 57 -5.11 2.18 -9.56
CA GLY A 57 -4.52 2.88 -10.71
C GLY A 57 -5.46 3.85 -11.40
N GLY A 58 -4.94 4.54 -12.41
CA GLY A 58 -5.72 5.48 -13.21
C GLY A 58 -5.03 5.96 -14.47
N ALA A 59 -5.83 6.57 -15.35
CA ALA A 59 -5.35 7.20 -16.57
C ALA A 59 -6.24 8.37 -16.98
N LEU A 60 -5.61 9.42 -17.52
CA LEU A 60 -6.32 10.49 -18.20
C LEU A 60 -6.69 10.06 -19.62
N THR A 61 -7.95 10.31 -19.99
CA THR A 61 -8.38 10.32 -21.40
C THR A 61 -7.44 11.18 -22.25
N THR A 62 -7.33 10.89 -23.55
CA THR A 62 -6.28 11.54 -24.38
C THR A 62 -6.43 13.06 -24.52
N ASN A 63 -7.65 13.57 -24.34
CA ASN A 63 -7.94 15.00 -24.27
C ASN A 63 -7.86 15.59 -22.85
N ALA A 64 -7.52 14.75 -21.87
CA ALA A 64 -7.34 15.03 -20.45
C ALA A 64 -8.56 15.69 -19.78
N ARG A 65 -9.77 15.34 -20.25
CA ARG A 65 -11.01 15.84 -19.65
C ARG A 65 -11.54 14.94 -18.54
N PHE A 66 -11.28 13.65 -18.67
CA PHE A 66 -11.75 12.64 -17.74
C PHE A 66 -10.59 11.81 -17.22
N LEU A 67 -10.58 11.58 -15.92
CA LEU A 67 -9.71 10.66 -15.21
C LEU A 67 -10.49 9.36 -14.98
N TRP A 68 -9.92 8.24 -15.42
CA TRP A 68 -10.42 6.92 -15.10
C TRP A 68 -9.63 6.36 -13.92
N THR A 69 -10.31 5.64 -13.05
CA THR A 69 -9.71 4.97 -11.89
C THR A 69 -10.34 3.61 -11.67
N LEU A 70 -9.55 2.68 -11.13
CA LEU A 70 -9.89 1.26 -10.99
C LEU A 70 -9.93 0.86 -9.52
N SER A 71 -11.12 0.69 -8.96
CA SER A 71 -11.33 0.21 -7.58
C SER A 71 -10.97 -1.26 -7.48
N ALA A 72 -9.90 -1.55 -6.75
CA ALA A 72 -9.13 -2.80 -6.79
C ALA A 72 -8.96 -3.39 -5.37
N GLY A 73 -9.85 -3.03 -4.44
CA GLY A 73 -9.81 -3.52 -3.06
C GLY A 73 -10.69 -4.75 -2.81
N ARG A 74 -10.83 -5.11 -1.52
CA ARG A 74 -11.66 -6.23 -1.04
C ARG A 74 -13.16 -6.05 -1.33
N GLY A 75 -13.63 -4.81 -1.31
CA GLY A 75 -15.02 -4.43 -1.58
C GLY A 75 -15.37 -4.49 -3.07
N ARG A 76 -16.39 -3.70 -3.47
CA ARG A 76 -16.85 -3.69 -4.85
C ARG A 76 -15.77 -3.18 -5.80
N ASN A 77 -15.47 -3.98 -6.82
CA ASN A 77 -14.57 -3.60 -7.90
C ASN A 77 -15.36 -2.83 -8.98
N ASP A 78 -14.85 -1.66 -9.37
CA ASP A 78 -15.50 -0.79 -10.34
C ASP A 78 -14.49 0.10 -11.09
N ILE A 79 -14.87 0.58 -12.27
CA ILE A 79 -14.23 1.72 -12.93
C ILE A 79 -15.05 2.96 -12.57
N ARG A 80 -14.38 4.03 -12.17
CA ARG A 80 -15.00 5.36 -12.06
C ARG A 80 -14.38 6.34 -13.04
N ILE A 81 -15.22 7.14 -13.67
CA ILE A 81 -14.81 8.16 -14.62
C ILE A 81 -15.13 9.53 -14.01
N VAL A 82 -14.11 10.33 -13.76
CA VAL A 82 -14.21 11.63 -13.07
C VAL A 82 -13.92 12.76 -14.07
N GLU A 83 -14.81 13.74 -14.20
CA GLU A 83 -14.56 14.94 -15.02
C GLU A 83 -13.53 15.84 -14.30
N VAL A 84 -12.31 15.96 -14.84
CA VAL A 84 -11.21 16.75 -14.23
C VAL A 84 -11.04 18.12 -14.88
N VAL A 85 -11.49 18.28 -16.13
CA VAL A 85 -11.46 19.57 -16.85
C VAL A 85 -12.77 19.78 -17.59
N THR A 86 -13.39 20.96 -17.39
CA THR A 86 -14.59 21.37 -18.12
C THR A 86 -14.23 22.06 -19.44
N ASN A 87 -15.04 21.80 -20.48
CA ASN A 87 -15.06 22.62 -21.69
C ASN A 87 -16.21 23.61 -21.59
N VAL A 88 -16.04 24.71 -20.87
CA VAL A 88 -17.04 25.79 -20.89
C VAL A 88 -16.88 26.57 -22.19
N HIS A 89 -17.85 26.39 -23.09
CA HIS A 89 -17.98 27.23 -24.28
C HIS A 89 -18.44 28.61 -23.83
N CYS A 90 -17.51 29.56 -23.76
CA CYS A 90 -17.85 30.96 -23.56
C CYS A 90 -18.18 31.58 -24.92
N LYS A 91 -19.41 32.07 -25.10
CA LYS A 91 -19.74 32.88 -26.28
C LYS A 91 -19.06 34.24 -26.11
N LYS A 92 -18.24 34.64 -27.07
CA LYS A 92 -17.66 35.98 -27.12
C LYS A 92 -18.78 36.94 -27.53
N GLY A 93 -19.28 37.74 -26.59
CA GLY A 93 -20.21 38.82 -26.86
C GLY A 93 -19.49 40.17 -27.00
N PRO A 94 -20.16 41.21 -27.50
CA PRO A 94 -19.58 42.55 -27.68
C PRO A 94 -19.14 43.23 -26.38
N LYS A 95 -19.54 42.72 -25.20
CA LYS A 95 -19.12 43.19 -23.86
C LYS A 95 -18.17 42.22 -23.13
N GLY A 96 -17.63 41.21 -23.80
CA GLY A 96 -16.80 40.16 -23.20
C GLY A 96 -17.40 38.76 -23.27
N ALA A 97 -16.68 37.76 -22.77
CA ALA A 97 -17.07 36.35 -22.87
C ALA A 97 -18.17 36.00 -21.84
N ALA A 98 -19.40 35.76 -22.31
CA ALA A 98 -20.49 35.26 -21.49
C ALA A 98 -20.43 33.72 -21.44
N CYS A 99 -20.02 33.16 -20.32
CA CYS A 99 -19.98 31.72 -20.08
C CYS A 99 -21.29 31.29 -19.41
N ARG A 100 -22.07 30.38 -20.03
CA ARG A 100 -23.22 29.76 -19.35
C ARG A 100 -22.71 28.69 -18.39
N GLY A 101 -22.91 28.90 -17.08
CA GLY A 101 -22.49 28.01 -16.00
C GLY A 101 -21.18 28.42 -15.32
N ARG A 102 -21.07 28.21 -14.00
CA ARG A 102 -19.82 28.40 -13.24
C ARG A 102 -18.75 27.46 -13.83
N ARG A 103 -17.59 28.00 -14.23
CA ARG A 103 -16.53 27.27 -14.96
C ARG A 103 -16.12 25.94 -14.32
N ASP A 104 -16.33 25.78 -13.01
CA ASP A 104 -15.79 24.66 -12.23
C ASP A 104 -16.85 23.77 -11.56
N ALA A 105 -18.15 23.96 -11.85
CA ALA A 105 -19.21 23.22 -11.16
C ALA A 105 -19.12 21.68 -11.37
N ARG A 106 -18.67 21.23 -12.55
CA ARG A 106 -18.61 19.81 -12.92
C ARG A 106 -17.25 19.13 -12.68
N VAL A 107 -16.18 19.87 -12.41
CA VAL A 107 -14.87 19.28 -12.04
C VAL A 107 -15.09 18.36 -10.84
N GLY A 108 -14.42 17.22 -10.74
CA GLY A 108 -14.59 16.26 -9.64
C GLY A 108 -15.94 15.51 -9.64
N ARG A 109 -16.76 15.63 -10.69
CA ARG A 109 -17.99 14.84 -10.80
C ARG A 109 -17.66 13.46 -11.36
N VAL A 110 -18.09 12.40 -10.66
CA VAL A 110 -18.13 11.04 -11.24
C VAL A 110 -19.23 11.01 -12.30
N VAL A 111 -18.87 10.88 -13.57
CA VAL A 111 -19.81 10.85 -14.70
C VAL A 111 -20.32 9.45 -14.99
N GLN A 112 -19.58 8.42 -14.59
CA GLN A 112 -20.00 7.03 -14.72
C GLN A 112 -19.27 6.14 -13.71
N VAL A 113 -19.97 5.10 -13.25
CA VAL A 113 -19.42 3.97 -12.49
C VAL A 113 -19.75 2.70 -13.26
N ILE A 114 -18.76 1.85 -13.50
CA ILE A 114 -18.90 0.59 -14.25
C ILE A 114 -18.45 -0.55 -13.34
N PRO A 115 -19.35 -1.43 -12.87
CA PRO A 115 -18.98 -2.59 -12.06
C PRO A 115 -18.05 -3.53 -12.81
N MET A 116 -17.07 -4.12 -12.11
CA MET A 116 -16.07 -5.02 -12.67
C MET A 116 -16.00 -6.35 -11.87
N PRO A 117 -15.73 -7.48 -12.53
CA PRO A 117 -15.49 -8.77 -11.85
C PRO A 117 -14.22 -8.78 -10.99
N GLY A 118 -13.22 -8.04 -11.44
CA GLY A 118 -11.92 -7.84 -10.82
C GLY A 118 -11.11 -6.92 -11.73
N VAL A 119 -10.24 -6.11 -11.14
CA VAL A 119 -9.30 -5.24 -11.87
C VAL A 119 -7.93 -5.34 -11.24
N ASP A 120 -6.90 -5.40 -12.07
CA ASP A 120 -5.53 -5.65 -11.62
C ASP A 120 -4.72 -4.34 -11.49
N GLY A 121 -5.35 -3.18 -11.73
CA GLY A 121 -4.76 -1.85 -11.53
C GLY A 121 -4.27 -1.13 -12.79
N GLY A 122 -4.18 -1.80 -13.94
CA GLY A 122 -3.70 -1.20 -15.20
C GLY A 122 -4.79 -0.61 -16.07
N ILE A 123 -4.51 0.57 -16.62
CA ILE A 123 -5.36 1.20 -17.62
C ILE A 123 -4.54 1.99 -18.63
N THR A 124 -4.85 1.82 -19.92
CA THR A 124 -4.24 2.62 -20.98
C THR A 124 -5.24 3.11 -22.00
N MET A 125 -5.03 4.33 -22.49
CA MET A 125 -5.91 5.02 -23.44
C MET A 125 -5.29 5.01 -24.83
N ALA A 126 -5.98 4.41 -25.80
CA ALA A 126 -5.59 4.50 -27.19
C ALA A 126 -5.66 5.95 -27.68
N ARG A 127 -4.78 6.31 -28.62
CA ARG A 127 -4.66 7.68 -29.15
C ARG A 127 -5.80 8.10 -30.07
N ASP A 128 -6.76 7.21 -30.32
CA ASP A 128 -7.98 7.45 -31.10
C ASP A 128 -9.04 8.26 -30.34
N ASN A 129 -8.81 8.54 -29.05
CA ASN A 129 -9.76 9.21 -28.15
C ASN A 129 -11.10 8.49 -28.01
N ARG A 130 -11.08 7.16 -28.16
CA ARG A 130 -12.28 6.31 -28.14
C ARG A 130 -12.05 4.97 -27.45
N THR A 131 -10.84 4.43 -27.45
CA THR A 131 -10.60 3.07 -26.94
C THR A 131 -9.79 3.12 -25.64
N ALA A 132 -10.21 2.34 -24.66
CA ALA A 132 -9.49 2.12 -23.41
C ALA A 132 -9.30 0.62 -23.17
N TYR A 133 -8.16 0.26 -22.58
CA TYR A 133 -7.83 -1.11 -22.18
C TYR A 133 -7.63 -1.12 -20.67
N VAL A 134 -8.20 -2.11 -19.99
CA VAL A 134 -8.16 -2.25 -18.53
C VAL A 134 -7.81 -3.68 -18.18
N SER A 135 -6.79 -3.89 -17.36
CA SER A 135 -6.45 -5.23 -16.89
C SER A 135 -7.39 -5.70 -15.78
N GLY A 136 -7.64 -7.01 -15.71
CA GLY A 136 -8.48 -7.58 -14.69
C GLY A 136 -8.81 -9.05 -14.90
N THR A 137 -9.72 -9.54 -14.08
CA THR A 137 -10.19 -10.92 -14.14
C THR A 137 -11.34 -11.10 -15.14
N PRO A 138 -11.54 -12.31 -15.69
CA PRO A 138 -12.65 -12.61 -16.58
C PRO A 138 -13.99 -12.71 -15.86
N GLU A 139 -14.02 -13.13 -14.59
CA GLU A 139 -15.23 -13.44 -13.83
C GLU A 139 -15.04 -13.22 -12.32
N SER A 140 -16.16 -13.08 -11.60
CA SER A 140 -16.22 -12.96 -10.14
C SER A 140 -17.12 -14.03 -9.52
N SER A 141 -16.74 -14.51 -8.33
CA SER A 141 -17.63 -15.29 -7.46
C SER A 141 -18.72 -14.45 -6.79
N HIS A 142 -18.59 -13.11 -6.79
CA HIS A 142 -19.55 -12.18 -6.20
C HIS A 142 -20.66 -11.86 -7.22
N LYS A 143 -21.91 -12.20 -6.88
CA LYS A 143 -23.07 -12.10 -7.79
C LYS A 143 -23.28 -10.70 -8.38
N ASP A 144 -22.97 -9.64 -7.65
CA ASP A 144 -23.15 -8.24 -8.07
C ASP A 144 -22.00 -7.71 -8.96
N GLN A 145 -20.99 -8.55 -9.16
CA GLN A 145 -19.76 -8.25 -9.91
C GLN A 145 -19.52 -9.29 -11.01
N GLN A 146 -20.49 -10.16 -11.28
CA GLN A 146 -20.37 -11.13 -12.36
C GLN A 146 -20.28 -10.45 -13.72
N SER A 147 -19.45 -11.02 -14.59
CA SER A 147 -19.39 -10.63 -15.99
C SER A 147 -20.71 -10.98 -16.70
N PRO A 148 -21.10 -10.22 -17.74
CA PRO A 148 -22.27 -10.57 -18.54
C PRO A 148 -22.16 -11.99 -19.13
N PRO A 149 -23.28 -12.73 -19.28
CA PRO A 149 -23.28 -14.05 -19.90
C PRO A 149 -22.61 -14.05 -21.28
N GLY A 150 -21.74 -15.03 -21.53
CA GLY A 150 -21.01 -15.15 -22.80
C GLY A 150 -19.68 -14.38 -22.88
N THR A 151 -19.22 -13.78 -21.76
CA THR A 151 -17.86 -13.22 -21.65
C THR A 151 -16.83 -14.37 -21.81
N PRO A 152 -15.95 -14.35 -22.84
CA PRO A 152 -14.95 -15.42 -23.03
C PRO A 152 -13.90 -15.45 -21.89
N GLY A 153 -13.07 -16.51 -21.81
CA GLY A 153 -11.85 -16.47 -20.99
C GLY A 153 -11.93 -16.96 -19.53
N LYS A 154 -12.79 -17.93 -19.20
CA LYS A 154 -12.92 -18.46 -17.81
C LYS A 154 -11.65 -19.08 -17.20
N GLN A 155 -10.60 -19.35 -17.99
CA GLN A 155 -9.41 -20.09 -17.59
C GLN A 155 -8.15 -19.23 -17.42
N GLY A 156 -8.24 -17.89 -17.43
CA GLY A 156 -7.07 -17.03 -17.23
C GLY A 156 -7.39 -15.54 -17.27
N ASP A 157 -6.37 -14.71 -17.04
CA ASP A 157 -6.54 -13.25 -16.97
C ASP A 157 -6.92 -12.62 -18.31
N VAL A 158 -7.50 -11.42 -18.24
CA VAL A 158 -7.99 -10.72 -19.43
C VAL A 158 -7.60 -9.25 -19.42
N ILE A 159 -7.63 -8.67 -20.62
CA ILE A 159 -7.68 -7.22 -20.80
C ILE A 159 -9.06 -6.86 -21.31
N HIS A 160 -9.82 -6.11 -20.51
CA HIS A 160 -11.11 -5.55 -20.87
C HIS A 160 -10.92 -4.39 -21.84
N VAL A 161 -11.70 -4.38 -22.92
CA VAL A 161 -11.71 -3.33 -23.94
C VAL A 161 -12.97 -2.50 -23.79
N PHE A 162 -12.84 -1.18 -23.77
CA PHE A 162 -13.94 -0.24 -23.68
C PHE A 162 -13.91 0.75 -24.85
N HIS A 163 -15.09 1.11 -25.32
CA HIS A 163 -15.28 2.32 -26.11
C HIS A 163 -15.80 3.44 -25.20
N TYR A 164 -15.29 4.67 -25.38
CA TYR A 164 -15.73 5.85 -24.64
C TYR A 164 -15.90 7.06 -25.55
N ASP A 165 -16.82 7.93 -25.16
CA ASP A 165 -17.00 9.24 -25.78
C ASP A 165 -16.12 10.26 -25.06
N GLY A 166 -15.09 10.77 -25.75
CA GLY A 166 -14.18 11.76 -25.16
C GLY A 166 -14.82 13.11 -24.81
N ASN A 167 -16.07 13.37 -25.19
CA ASN A 167 -16.77 14.61 -24.84
C ASN A 167 -17.56 14.52 -23.53
N THR A 168 -18.14 13.35 -23.27
CA THR A 168 -19.04 13.08 -22.15
C THR A 168 -18.39 12.20 -21.07
N GLY A 169 -17.36 11.43 -21.44
CA GLY A 169 -16.70 10.46 -20.59
C GLY A 169 -17.45 9.13 -20.51
N ILE A 170 -18.64 9.01 -21.09
CA ILE A 170 -19.44 7.78 -21.03
C ILE A 170 -18.76 6.68 -21.84
N ALA A 171 -18.68 5.49 -21.25
CA ALA A 171 -18.04 4.32 -21.79
C ALA A 171 -18.93 3.07 -21.74
N THR A 172 -18.65 2.15 -22.65
CA THR A 172 -19.33 0.87 -22.81
C THR A 172 -18.30 -0.23 -23.04
N ARG A 173 -18.53 -1.41 -22.44
CA ARG A 173 -17.69 -2.60 -22.70
C ARG A 173 -17.78 -2.97 -24.17
N ALA A 174 -16.63 -3.08 -24.83
CA ALA A 174 -16.50 -3.42 -26.24
C ALA A 174 -16.05 -4.88 -26.45
N GLY A 175 -15.38 -5.48 -25.46
CA GLY A 175 -14.99 -6.88 -25.49
C GLY A 175 -13.84 -7.17 -24.53
N ILE A 176 -13.19 -8.32 -24.73
CA ILE A 176 -12.00 -8.72 -23.97
C ILE A 176 -10.92 -9.27 -24.89
N ILE A 177 -9.69 -9.31 -24.37
CA ILE A 177 -8.53 -9.98 -24.93
C ILE A 177 -8.04 -10.98 -23.86
N PRO A 178 -8.13 -12.30 -24.09
CA PRO A 178 -7.56 -13.29 -23.18
C PRO A 178 -6.04 -13.18 -23.13
N VAL A 179 -5.47 -13.22 -21.93
CA VAL A 179 -4.02 -13.23 -21.68
C VAL A 179 -3.69 -14.38 -20.73
N PRO A 180 -3.91 -15.64 -21.16
CA PRO A 180 -3.68 -16.79 -20.29
C PRO A 180 -2.21 -16.89 -19.89
N PRO A 181 -1.89 -17.57 -18.78
CA PRO A 181 -0.52 -17.84 -18.38
C PRO A 181 0.22 -18.59 -19.49
N PRO A 182 1.41 -18.14 -19.91
CA PRO A 182 2.20 -18.85 -20.91
C PRO A 182 2.82 -20.14 -20.34
N ALA A 183 3.16 -21.08 -21.22
CA ALA A 183 3.93 -22.26 -20.83
C ALA A 183 5.24 -21.87 -20.13
N GLY A 184 5.52 -22.49 -18.98
CA GLY A 184 6.68 -22.16 -18.15
C GLY A 184 6.58 -20.82 -17.42
N ALA A 185 5.38 -20.25 -17.26
CA ALA A 185 5.11 -19.29 -16.20
C ALA A 185 5.41 -19.93 -14.83
N PRO A 186 5.94 -19.18 -13.86
CA PRO A 186 6.02 -19.64 -12.47
C PRO A 186 4.64 -20.13 -12.04
N LEU A 187 4.60 -21.30 -11.41
CA LEU A 187 3.39 -21.74 -10.73
C LEU A 187 3.28 -20.95 -9.41
N PRO A 188 2.11 -20.91 -8.79
CA PRO A 188 1.98 -20.83 -7.34
C PRO A 188 1.86 -22.27 -6.82
N GLN A 189 2.56 -22.71 -5.77
CA GLN A 189 2.47 -24.12 -5.31
C GLN A 189 2.06 -24.26 -3.85
N ALA A 190 1.52 -25.45 -3.55
CA ALA A 190 1.08 -25.83 -2.21
C ALA A 190 2.26 -26.18 -1.29
N LEU A 191 1.99 -26.21 0.02
CA LEU A 191 2.91 -26.76 1.02
C LEU A 191 3.42 -28.15 0.60
N PRO A 192 4.67 -28.51 0.94
CA PRO A 192 5.08 -29.91 0.98
C PRO A 192 4.11 -30.72 1.85
N GLN A 193 3.82 -31.97 1.49
CA GLN A 193 3.18 -32.89 2.44
C GLN A 193 4.13 -33.09 3.64
N GLN A 194 3.57 -33.20 4.86
CA GLN A 194 4.29 -33.34 6.13
C GLN A 194 5.60 -34.15 6.02
N GLY A 195 6.70 -33.60 6.54
CA GLY A 195 7.92 -34.36 6.83
C GLY A 195 9.20 -33.88 6.13
N ASP A 196 9.11 -33.13 5.04
CA ASP A 196 10.28 -32.54 4.37
C ASP A 196 10.06 -31.03 4.20
N PHE A 197 10.85 -30.19 4.86
CA PHE A 197 11.29 -28.94 4.26
C PHE A 197 12.41 -29.33 3.30
N PRO A 198 12.14 -29.60 2.01
CA PRO A 198 13.19 -30.08 1.14
C PRO A 198 14.06 -28.87 0.83
N VAL A 199 15.33 -28.93 1.21
CA VAL A 199 16.37 -28.15 0.56
C VAL A 199 16.48 -28.73 -0.86
N GLY A 200 15.64 -28.24 -1.78
CA GLY A 200 15.39 -28.85 -3.09
C GLY A 200 14.83 -27.88 -4.15
N PRO A 201 14.77 -28.29 -5.43
CA PRO A 201 14.49 -27.42 -6.59
C PRO A 201 13.10 -26.75 -6.52
N PRO A 202 12.86 -25.66 -7.28
CA PRO A 202 12.01 -24.55 -6.83
C PRO A 202 10.57 -24.95 -6.55
N ILE A 203 10.16 -24.67 -5.31
CA ILE A 203 8.78 -24.65 -4.83
C ILE A 203 8.22 -23.24 -5.13
N PRO A 204 7.20 -23.10 -5.98
CA PRO A 204 6.63 -21.82 -6.35
C PRO A 204 5.86 -21.07 -5.24
N GLN A 205 5.89 -19.73 -5.31
CA GLN A 205 5.59 -18.79 -4.21
C GLN A 205 4.08 -18.66 -3.91
N ASN A 206 3.60 -19.30 -2.85
CA ASN A 206 2.26 -19.15 -2.28
C ASN A 206 2.23 -19.78 -0.87
N PHE A 207 2.18 -18.97 0.19
CA PHE A 207 2.26 -19.47 1.57
C PHE A 207 1.48 -18.59 2.56
N PRO A 208 0.46 -19.13 3.28
CA PRO A 208 -0.07 -20.48 3.14
C PRO A 208 -0.74 -20.66 1.77
N PRO A 209 -0.94 -21.90 1.31
CA PRO A 209 -1.27 -22.10 -0.08
C PRO A 209 -2.74 -21.83 -0.37
N THR A 210 -3.05 -20.64 -0.90
CA THR A 210 -4.44 -20.24 -1.19
C THR A 210 -4.87 -20.46 -2.64
N ASN A 211 -3.93 -20.47 -3.59
CA ASN A 211 -4.19 -20.74 -5.01
C ASN A 211 -2.96 -21.40 -5.65
N THR A 212 -3.12 -22.49 -6.39
CA THR A 212 -2.01 -23.24 -7.03
C THR A 212 -2.02 -23.20 -8.56
N GLN A 213 -2.92 -22.41 -9.15
CA GLN A 213 -3.01 -22.29 -10.60
C GLN A 213 -2.06 -21.20 -11.10
N PRO A 214 -1.39 -21.40 -12.26
CA PRO A 214 -0.59 -20.34 -12.86
C PRO A 214 -1.48 -19.15 -13.23
N GLU A 215 -0.96 -17.94 -13.07
CA GLU A 215 -1.63 -16.69 -13.39
C GLU A 215 -0.70 -15.76 -14.17
N SER A 216 -1.25 -14.97 -15.08
CA SER A 216 -0.49 -13.94 -15.81
C SER A 216 -0.39 -12.67 -14.96
N TRP A 217 -1.52 -12.26 -14.38
CA TRP A 217 -1.72 -11.04 -13.63
C TRP A 217 -1.26 -9.78 -14.41
N PRO A 218 -1.98 -9.38 -15.48
CA PRO A 218 -1.63 -8.20 -16.27
C PRO A 218 -1.70 -6.93 -15.39
N ARG A 219 -0.56 -6.37 -15.00
CA ARG A 219 -0.51 -5.17 -14.14
C ARG A 219 -0.68 -3.91 -14.94
N ASP A 220 0.38 -3.35 -15.50
CA ASP A 220 0.31 -2.10 -16.27
C ASP A 220 0.27 -2.36 -17.78
N LEU A 221 -0.26 -1.38 -18.52
CA LEU A 221 -0.56 -1.47 -19.94
C LEU A 221 -0.02 -0.26 -20.72
N ALA A 222 0.57 -0.52 -21.88
CA ALA A 222 0.96 0.53 -22.82
C ALA A 222 0.50 0.23 -24.24
N VAL A 223 -0.13 1.20 -24.90
CA VAL A 223 -0.58 1.08 -26.29
C VAL A 223 0.28 1.91 -27.24
N SER A 224 0.63 1.32 -28.38
CA SER A 224 1.46 1.95 -29.41
C SER A 224 0.77 3.20 -29.97
N LYS A 225 1.56 4.10 -30.55
CA LYS A 225 1.04 5.37 -31.09
C LYS A 225 -0.05 5.18 -32.15
N ASP A 226 0.07 4.13 -32.96
CA ASP A 226 -0.89 3.77 -34.01
C ASP A 226 -2.05 2.89 -33.50
N GLY A 227 -2.07 2.54 -32.21
CA GLY A 227 -3.11 1.72 -31.60
C GLY A 227 -3.04 0.23 -31.93
N LYS A 228 -2.06 -0.23 -32.72
CA LYS A 228 -2.02 -1.61 -33.23
C LYS A 228 -1.41 -2.62 -32.26
N THR A 229 -0.54 -2.16 -31.37
CA THR A 229 0.16 -3.03 -30.42
C THR A 229 -0.12 -2.58 -29.00
N LEU A 230 -0.58 -3.52 -28.17
CA LEU A 230 -0.69 -3.37 -26.73
C LEU A 230 0.45 -4.16 -26.08
N LEU A 231 1.12 -3.56 -25.10
CA LEU A 231 2.15 -4.16 -24.27
C LEU A 231 1.59 -4.27 -22.85
N ALA A 232 1.71 -5.44 -22.24
CA ALA A 232 1.28 -5.68 -20.86
C ALA A 232 2.41 -6.30 -20.04
N ALA A 233 2.60 -5.82 -18.82
CA ALA A 233 3.44 -6.47 -17.81
C ALA A 233 2.64 -7.58 -17.12
N LEU A 234 3.14 -8.82 -17.10
CA LEU A 234 2.45 -9.98 -16.52
C LEU A 234 3.17 -10.40 -15.24
N ASN A 235 2.73 -9.84 -14.11
CA ASN A 235 3.46 -9.82 -12.85
C ASN A 235 3.75 -11.21 -12.29
N LEU A 236 2.77 -12.12 -12.36
CA LEU A 236 2.93 -13.49 -11.85
C LEU A 236 3.56 -14.45 -12.87
N ALA A 237 3.65 -14.04 -14.14
CA ALA A 237 4.23 -14.88 -15.20
C ALA A 237 5.73 -14.62 -15.47
N ASP A 238 6.32 -13.57 -14.90
CA ASP A 238 7.66 -13.07 -15.27
C ASP A 238 7.78 -12.89 -16.80
N ARG A 239 6.71 -12.37 -17.42
CA ARG A 239 6.59 -12.14 -18.87
C ARG A 239 6.07 -10.75 -19.17
N ALA A 240 6.35 -10.30 -20.39
CA ALA A 240 5.58 -9.27 -21.07
C ALA A 240 4.73 -9.89 -22.17
N ALA A 241 3.50 -9.39 -22.37
CA ALA A 241 2.67 -9.74 -23.52
C ALA A 241 2.67 -8.62 -24.55
N ILE A 242 3.04 -8.96 -25.79
CA ILE A 242 2.88 -8.13 -26.99
C ILE A 242 1.61 -8.60 -27.70
N ILE A 243 0.64 -7.70 -27.83
CA ILE A 243 -0.71 -8.05 -28.25
C ILE A 243 -1.07 -7.23 -29.50
N ASP A 244 -1.50 -7.91 -30.56
CA ASP A 244 -2.14 -7.25 -31.70
C ASP A 244 -3.58 -6.89 -31.32
N THR A 245 -3.93 -5.62 -31.34
CA THR A 245 -5.23 -5.13 -30.85
C THR A 245 -6.40 -5.51 -31.75
N LYS A 246 -6.14 -5.86 -33.02
CA LYS A 246 -7.16 -6.25 -34.00
C LYS A 246 -7.42 -7.75 -33.97
N THR A 247 -6.35 -8.55 -34.05
CA THR A 247 -6.44 -10.01 -34.11
C THR A 247 -6.50 -10.64 -32.72
N LYS A 248 -6.13 -9.88 -31.68
CA LYS A 248 -6.02 -10.33 -30.28
C LYS A 248 -4.95 -11.40 -30.07
N GLN A 249 -4.04 -11.59 -31.03
CA GLN A 249 -2.93 -12.51 -30.88
C GLN A 249 -1.94 -12.00 -29.84
N VAL A 250 -1.51 -12.91 -28.95
CA VAL A 250 -0.59 -12.62 -27.85
C VAL A 250 0.75 -13.31 -28.11
N ARG A 251 1.85 -12.55 -28.01
CA ARG A 251 3.22 -13.07 -28.02
C ARG A 251 3.91 -12.70 -26.72
N TYR A 252 4.43 -13.71 -26.03
CA TYR A 252 5.10 -13.54 -24.74
C TYR A 252 6.60 -13.34 -24.90
N VAL A 253 7.17 -12.49 -24.06
CA VAL A 253 8.61 -12.25 -23.95
C VAL A 253 9.04 -12.44 -22.50
N LYS A 254 10.08 -13.23 -22.26
CA LYS A 254 10.67 -13.36 -20.92
C LYS A 254 11.35 -12.07 -20.49
N VAL A 255 10.95 -11.55 -19.34
CA VAL A 255 11.48 -10.34 -18.70
C VAL A 255 12.06 -10.70 -17.34
N GLY A 256 12.33 -9.69 -16.51
CA GLY A 256 12.74 -9.90 -15.13
C GLY A 256 11.60 -10.38 -14.25
N SER A 257 11.92 -10.55 -12.98
CA SER A 257 11.00 -11.06 -11.96
C SER A 257 10.00 -9.99 -11.50
N TYR A 258 8.72 -10.38 -11.36
CA TYR A 258 7.61 -9.52 -10.95
C TYR A 258 7.51 -8.23 -11.78
N PRO A 259 7.26 -8.32 -13.10
CA PRO A 259 7.12 -7.15 -13.94
C PRO A 259 5.88 -6.33 -13.54
N TYR A 260 6.00 -5.01 -13.52
CA TYR A 260 4.94 -4.12 -13.04
C TYR A 260 4.50 -3.11 -14.10
N GLY A 261 5.36 -2.18 -14.46
CA GLY A 261 5.07 -1.02 -15.30
C GLY A 261 5.30 -1.32 -16.78
N ALA A 262 4.54 -0.66 -17.67
CA ALA A 262 4.70 -0.80 -19.11
C ALA A 262 4.76 0.55 -19.83
N ALA A 263 5.74 0.73 -20.72
CA ALA A 263 5.83 1.89 -21.59
C ALA A 263 6.29 1.53 -23.01
N ILE A 264 5.87 2.31 -23.99
CA ILE A 264 6.35 2.22 -25.37
C ILE A 264 7.03 3.53 -25.75
N THR A 265 8.30 3.44 -26.12
CA THR A 265 9.11 4.59 -26.52
C THR A 265 8.68 5.13 -27.88
N ARG A 266 9.14 6.34 -28.20
CA ARG A 266 8.74 7.05 -29.43
C ARG A 266 9.16 6.33 -30.72
N ASP A 267 10.25 5.57 -30.67
CA ASP A 267 10.78 4.72 -31.73
C ASP A 267 10.16 3.31 -31.76
N GLY A 268 9.25 3.00 -30.83
CA GLY A 268 8.47 1.76 -30.85
C GLY A 268 9.12 0.58 -30.12
N ARG A 269 10.06 0.81 -29.20
CA ARG A 269 10.55 -0.20 -28.27
C ARG A 269 9.65 -0.28 -27.04
N GLY A 270 9.49 -1.49 -26.49
CA GLY A 270 8.79 -1.71 -25.23
C GLY A 270 9.76 -1.59 -24.05
N LEU A 271 9.27 -1.08 -22.93
CA LEU A 271 9.97 -1.04 -21.64
C LEU A 271 9.05 -1.65 -20.58
N ILE A 272 9.59 -2.56 -19.78
CA ILE A 272 8.90 -3.22 -18.66
C ILE A 272 9.77 -3.08 -17.41
N SER A 273 9.25 -2.51 -16.33
CA SER A 273 9.94 -2.49 -15.04
C SER A 273 9.74 -3.82 -14.30
N ASN A 274 10.76 -4.28 -13.58
CA ASN A 274 10.79 -5.55 -12.86
C ASN A 274 11.09 -5.29 -11.37
N GLU A 275 10.12 -5.58 -10.50
CA GLU A 275 10.11 -5.18 -9.09
C GLU A 275 11.26 -5.79 -8.29
N SER A 276 11.42 -7.12 -8.35
CA SER A 276 12.45 -7.83 -7.61
C SER A 276 13.85 -7.59 -8.16
N ASP A 277 14.01 -7.58 -9.48
CA ASP A 277 15.35 -7.48 -10.08
C ASP A 277 15.97 -6.07 -9.94
N GLY A 278 15.17 -5.04 -9.71
CA GLY A 278 15.66 -3.65 -9.73
C GLY A 278 15.96 -3.14 -11.15
N THR A 279 15.33 -3.73 -12.17
CA THR A 279 15.66 -3.47 -13.59
C THR A 279 14.47 -2.99 -14.44
N VAL A 280 14.78 -2.52 -15.64
CA VAL A 280 13.83 -2.35 -16.75
C VAL A 280 14.28 -3.19 -17.95
N SER A 281 13.43 -4.12 -18.39
CA SER A 281 13.62 -4.89 -19.61
C SER A 281 13.25 -4.08 -20.85
N VAL A 282 14.15 -4.06 -21.83
CA VAL A 282 13.95 -3.43 -23.15
C VAL A 282 13.51 -4.50 -24.15
N ILE A 283 12.41 -4.26 -24.86
CA ILE A 283 11.81 -5.23 -25.79
C ILE A 283 11.76 -4.65 -27.19
N ASP A 284 12.20 -5.41 -28.18
CA ASP A 284 11.89 -5.15 -29.58
C ASP A 284 10.48 -5.67 -29.87
N LEU A 285 9.52 -4.74 -30.04
CA LEU A 285 8.11 -5.10 -30.24
C LEU A 285 7.84 -5.77 -31.58
N LYS A 286 8.71 -5.60 -32.59
CA LYS A 286 8.57 -6.26 -33.90
C LYS A 286 9.13 -7.67 -33.83
N ALA A 287 10.39 -7.79 -33.39
CA ALA A 287 11.07 -9.08 -33.27
C ALA A 287 10.42 -9.97 -32.19
N GLY A 288 9.87 -9.38 -31.14
CA GLY A 288 9.26 -10.12 -30.03
C GLY A 288 10.29 -10.69 -29.07
N THR A 289 11.38 -9.97 -28.88
CA THR A 289 12.53 -10.45 -28.10
C THR A 289 12.97 -9.40 -27.11
N LYS A 290 13.48 -9.85 -25.96
CA LYS A 290 14.17 -9.00 -25.01
C LYS A 290 15.54 -8.63 -25.58
N VAL A 291 15.86 -7.33 -25.59
CA VAL A 291 17.13 -6.79 -26.08
C VAL A 291 18.17 -6.74 -24.96
N LYS A 292 17.80 -6.18 -23.80
CA LYS A 292 18.65 -6.09 -22.59
C LYS A 292 17.83 -5.67 -21.38
N ASP A 293 18.44 -5.78 -20.19
CA ASP A 293 17.95 -5.19 -18.95
C ASP A 293 18.79 -3.96 -18.59
N ILE A 294 18.13 -2.94 -18.02
CA ILE A 294 18.76 -1.71 -17.51
C ILE A 294 18.59 -1.72 -15.99
N ALA A 295 19.69 -1.74 -15.24
CA ALA A 295 19.63 -1.54 -13.80
C ALA A 295 19.17 -0.11 -13.49
N VAL A 296 18.08 0.03 -12.74
CA VAL A 296 17.50 1.32 -12.33
C VAL A 296 17.42 1.45 -10.80
N GLY A 297 17.39 0.32 -10.12
CA GLY A 297 17.38 0.13 -8.68
C GLY A 297 18.37 -0.96 -8.26
N ALA A 298 18.59 -1.09 -6.95
CA ALA A 298 19.19 -2.32 -6.42
C ALA A 298 18.16 -3.47 -6.45
N HIS A 299 18.61 -4.68 -6.17
CA HIS A 299 17.72 -5.81 -5.97
C HIS A 299 16.68 -5.52 -4.86
N LEU A 300 15.42 -5.94 -5.04
CA LEU A 300 14.28 -5.73 -4.15
C LEU A 300 13.96 -4.25 -3.84
N THR A 301 14.18 -3.36 -4.82
CA THR A 301 13.88 -1.92 -4.68
C THR A 301 12.61 -1.45 -5.39
N HIS A 302 11.86 -2.39 -5.98
CA HIS A 302 10.56 -2.16 -6.60
C HIS A 302 10.55 -1.00 -7.62
N PRO A 303 11.17 -1.16 -8.80
CA PRO A 303 10.84 -0.34 -9.96
C PRO A 303 9.39 -0.58 -10.38
N GLU A 304 8.55 0.44 -10.24
CA GLU A 304 7.10 0.34 -10.45
C GLU A 304 6.67 1.07 -11.73
N GLY A 305 5.90 2.15 -11.60
CA GLY A 305 5.36 2.90 -12.72
C GLY A 305 6.43 3.47 -13.63
N ILE A 306 6.19 3.36 -14.95
CA ILE A 306 7.11 3.83 -15.99
C ILE A 306 6.39 4.66 -17.03
N VAL A 307 6.99 5.79 -17.44
CA VAL A 307 6.47 6.63 -18.51
C VAL A 307 7.56 7.04 -19.50
N ALA A 308 7.31 6.83 -20.80
CA ALA A 308 8.15 7.35 -21.87
C ALA A 308 7.69 8.74 -22.30
N ASP A 309 8.61 9.71 -22.32
CA ASP A 309 8.33 11.07 -22.79
C ASP A 309 8.01 11.06 -24.30
N ARG A 310 6.91 11.71 -24.66
CA ARG A 310 6.44 11.81 -26.04
C ARG A 310 7.22 12.84 -26.86
N ARG A 311 8.02 13.69 -26.20
CA ARG A 311 8.71 14.87 -26.75
C ARG A 311 10.22 14.84 -26.61
N ALA A 312 10.76 14.00 -25.74
CA ALA A 312 12.19 13.80 -25.54
C ALA A 312 12.53 12.31 -25.55
N ASP A 313 13.80 11.97 -25.82
CA ASP A 313 14.27 10.59 -25.76
C ASP A 313 14.59 10.20 -24.31
N ARG A 314 13.55 10.24 -23.46
CA ARG A 314 13.62 9.97 -22.01
C ARG A 314 12.49 9.07 -21.57
N ALA A 315 12.76 8.19 -20.62
CA ALA A 315 11.75 7.50 -19.84
C ALA A 315 12.04 7.69 -18.35
N TYR A 316 11.01 7.68 -17.53
CA TYR A 316 11.07 7.88 -16.09
C TYR A 316 10.46 6.66 -15.41
N VAL A 317 11.11 6.17 -14.36
CA VAL A 317 10.73 4.97 -13.61
C VAL A 317 10.69 5.33 -12.14
N ALA A 318 9.56 5.09 -11.50
CA ALA A 318 9.43 5.19 -10.05
C ALA A 318 10.18 3.99 -9.41
N VAL A 319 11.04 4.23 -8.43
CA VAL A 319 11.77 3.17 -7.69
C VAL A 319 11.43 3.33 -6.22
N ALA A 320 10.38 2.62 -5.79
CA ALA A 320 9.72 2.85 -4.51
C ALA A 320 10.69 2.64 -3.34
N GLY A 321 11.40 1.51 -3.34
CA GLY A 321 12.28 1.12 -2.25
C GLY A 321 13.55 1.96 -2.08
N GLU A 322 13.81 2.90 -2.99
CA GLU A 322 14.95 3.80 -2.90
C GLU A 322 14.58 5.28 -2.88
N ASP A 323 13.28 5.61 -2.83
CA ASP A 323 12.81 7.00 -2.78
C ASP A 323 13.35 7.85 -3.93
N ARG A 324 13.27 7.32 -5.16
CA ARG A 324 13.83 8.00 -6.34
C ARG A 324 13.07 7.73 -7.62
N VAL A 325 13.29 8.61 -8.59
CA VAL A 325 12.90 8.40 -9.99
C VAL A 325 14.16 8.13 -10.82
N ALA A 326 14.27 6.95 -11.42
CA ALA A 326 15.31 6.66 -12.40
C ALA A 326 14.94 7.24 -13.76
N VAL A 327 15.92 7.83 -14.46
CA VAL A 327 15.72 8.41 -15.79
C VAL A 327 16.56 7.64 -16.80
N ILE A 328 15.91 7.08 -17.81
CA ILE A 328 16.54 6.31 -18.90
C ILE A 328 16.69 7.22 -20.12
N ASP A 329 17.86 7.22 -20.75
CA ASP A 329 18.01 7.75 -22.11
C ASP A 329 17.49 6.71 -23.10
N THR A 330 16.43 7.02 -23.84
CA THR A 330 15.79 6.04 -24.73
C THR A 330 16.47 5.95 -26.09
N LYS A 331 17.50 6.74 -26.41
CA LYS A 331 18.34 6.50 -27.58
C LYS A 331 19.32 5.37 -27.30
N THR A 332 20.10 5.51 -26.22
CA THR A 332 21.13 4.56 -25.82
C THR A 332 20.59 3.38 -25.00
N MET A 333 19.37 3.52 -24.47
CA MET A 333 18.76 2.58 -23.52
C MET A 333 19.65 2.32 -22.32
N THR A 334 20.11 3.40 -21.68
CA THR A 334 20.96 3.35 -20.49
C THR A 334 20.37 4.22 -19.41
N LEU A 335 20.62 3.86 -18.14
CA LEU A 335 20.38 4.77 -17.03
C LEU A 335 21.16 6.06 -17.27
N TRP A 336 20.46 7.19 -17.28
CA TRP A 336 21.05 8.50 -17.52
C TRP A 336 21.28 9.26 -16.22
N ARG A 337 20.33 9.21 -15.27
CA ARG A 337 20.46 9.77 -13.92
C ARG A 337 19.37 9.24 -12.99
N GLN A 338 19.48 9.62 -11.72
CA GLN A 338 18.48 9.36 -10.69
C GLN A 338 18.07 10.68 -10.03
N LEU A 339 16.77 10.88 -9.82
CA LEU A 339 16.20 12.02 -9.12
C LEU A 339 15.87 11.58 -7.69
N ASN A 340 16.54 12.15 -6.71
CA ASN A 340 16.31 11.82 -5.30
C ASN A 340 15.04 12.52 -4.80
N LEU A 341 14.12 11.75 -4.20
CA LEU A 341 12.92 12.26 -3.54
C LEU A 341 13.07 12.28 -2.02
N ARG A 342 14.06 11.63 -1.42
CA ARG A 342 14.25 11.58 0.03
C ARG A 342 14.27 12.97 0.67
N ARG A 343 13.66 13.09 1.84
CA ARG A 343 13.72 14.28 2.70
C ARG A 343 13.65 13.89 4.17
N GLU A 344 14.16 14.76 5.03
CA GLU A 344 14.17 14.58 6.49
C GLU A 344 13.26 15.61 7.21
N PRO A 345 12.56 15.22 8.29
CA PRO A 345 12.34 13.84 8.74
C PRO A 345 11.49 13.08 7.71
N GLY A 346 11.91 11.89 7.28
CA GLY A 346 11.22 11.13 6.23
C GLY A 346 10.76 9.76 6.70
N THR A 347 9.50 9.43 6.43
CA THR A 347 8.94 8.07 6.63
C THR A 347 9.26 7.11 5.48
N GLY A 348 10.04 7.55 4.48
CA GLY A 348 10.05 7.00 3.12
C GLY A 348 9.04 7.74 2.25
N THR A 349 9.44 8.10 1.03
CA THR A 349 8.59 8.74 0.01
C THR A 349 7.87 7.71 -0.87
N GLU A 350 8.50 6.57 -1.16
CA GLU A 350 7.93 5.44 -1.91
C GLU A 350 7.20 5.87 -3.20
N PRO A 351 7.93 6.37 -4.23
CA PRO A 351 7.31 6.72 -5.50
C PRO A 351 6.74 5.47 -6.19
N THR A 352 5.45 5.49 -6.51
CA THR A 352 4.73 4.33 -7.11
C THR A 352 4.40 4.51 -8.59
N GLN A 353 4.16 5.75 -9.00
CA GLN A 353 3.79 6.08 -10.38
C GLN A 353 4.35 7.44 -10.80
N VAL A 354 4.76 7.53 -12.06
CA VAL A 354 5.24 8.77 -12.68
C VAL A 354 4.44 9.10 -13.93
N SER A 355 4.23 10.38 -14.21
CA SER A 355 3.53 10.83 -15.41
C SER A 355 4.15 12.07 -16.00
N VAL A 356 4.22 12.10 -17.33
CA VAL A 356 4.68 13.26 -18.10
C VAL A 356 3.52 13.84 -18.87
N ASP A 357 3.36 15.16 -18.83
CA ASP A 357 2.30 15.81 -19.61
C ASP A 357 2.53 15.62 -21.13
N PRO A 358 1.49 15.67 -21.98
CA PRO A 358 1.63 15.44 -23.42
C PRO A 358 2.57 16.39 -24.18
N TYR A 359 3.04 17.46 -23.54
CA TYR A 359 3.99 18.44 -24.08
C TYR A 359 5.42 18.29 -23.55
N GLY A 360 5.71 17.32 -22.68
CA GLY A 360 7.06 17.06 -22.17
C GLY A 360 7.63 18.24 -21.38
N CYS A 361 6.78 18.90 -20.61
CA CYS A 361 7.11 20.07 -19.83
C CYS A 361 7.19 19.80 -18.33
N PHE A 362 6.37 18.88 -17.83
CA PHE A 362 6.29 18.55 -16.41
C PHE A 362 6.21 17.05 -16.20
N LEU A 363 6.85 16.62 -15.11
CA LEU A 363 6.81 15.27 -14.59
C LEU A 363 6.21 15.32 -13.18
N THR A 364 5.28 14.42 -12.89
CA THR A 364 4.79 14.16 -11.54
C THR A 364 5.28 12.80 -11.05
N SER A 365 5.50 12.68 -9.75
CA SER A 365 5.68 11.42 -9.01
C SER A 365 4.59 11.33 -7.95
N ALA A 366 3.87 10.21 -7.88
CA ALA A 366 2.96 9.89 -6.79
C ALA A 366 3.75 9.14 -5.71
N ASP A 367 3.89 9.77 -4.54
CA ASP A 367 4.80 9.35 -3.48
C ASP A 367 3.96 8.82 -2.31
N SER A 368 3.81 7.49 -2.25
CA SER A 368 2.77 6.82 -1.46
C SER A 368 3.07 6.82 0.05
N GLY A 369 4.34 6.73 0.44
CA GLY A 369 4.77 6.71 1.85
C GLY A 369 4.63 8.07 2.55
N GLU A 370 4.67 9.17 1.78
CA GLU A 370 4.57 10.53 2.31
C GLU A 370 3.25 11.26 2.03
N ASP A 371 2.31 10.59 1.35
CA ASP A 371 1.00 11.14 0.97
C ASP A 371 1.13 12.48 0.19
N ALA A 372 1.98 12.49 -0.83
CA ALA A 372 2.23 13.68 -1.64
C ALA A 372 2.47 13.37 -3.12
N VAL A 373 2.46 14.43 -3.94
CA VAL A 373 2.86 14.39 -5.34
C VAL A 373 4.03 15.36 -5.54
N ALA A 374 5.21 14.84 -5.89
CA ALA A 374 6.32 15.67 -6.33
C ALA A 374 6.14 16.15 -7.78
N LEU A 375 6.44 17.43 -8.04
CA LEU A 375 6.36 18.04 -9.37
C LEU A 375 7.75 18.51 -9.84
N PHE A 376 8.09 18.19 -11.08
CA PHE A 376 9.33 18.58 -11.74
C PHE A 376 9.06 19.33 -13.04
N ALA A 377 9.86 20.35 -13.34
CA ALA A 377 9.96 20.92 -14.68
C ALA A 377 10.94 20.11 -15.52
N LEU A 378 10.54 19.77 -16.74
CA LEU A 378 11.38 19.15 -17.75
C LEU A 378 11.92 20.16 -18.77
N ARG A 379 11.25 21.31 -18.90
CA ARG A 379 11.52 22.34 -19.92
C ARG A 379 11.30 23.75 -19.39
N ARG A 380 12.17 24.71 -19.73
CA ARG A 380 11.98 26.14 -19.38
C ARG A 380 12.35 27.13 -20.51
N PRO A 381 11.61 28.26 -20.61
CA PRO A 381 10.22 28.39 -20.16
C PRO A 381 9.34 27.44 -20.98
N CYS A 382 8.41 26.68 -20.37
CA CYS A 382 7.45 25.91 -21.15
C CYS A 382 6.28 26.80 -21.58
N THR A 383 6.23 27.16 -22.87
CA THR A 383 5.13 27.96 -23.44
C THR A 383 4.36 27.13 -24.46
N ILE A 384 3.05 26.99 -24.26
CA ILE A 384 2.18 26.20 -25.13
C ILE A 384 1.22 27.13 -25.86
N THR A 385 1.36 27.26 -27.18
CA THR A 385 0.47 28.07 -28.02
C THR A 385 -0.38 27.17 -28.92
N LYS A 386 -1.68 27.45 -28.99
CA LYS A 386 -2.63 26.78 -29.90
C LYS A 386 -3.05 27.76 -30.99
N ARG A 387 -2.80 27.44 -32.25
CA ARG A 387 -3.24 28.24 -33.41
C ARG A 387 -4.16 27.41 -34.30
N THR A 388 -5.32 27.93 -34.63
CA THR A 388 -6.21 27.31 -35.64
C THR A 388 -5.78 27.77 -37.02
N VAL A 389 -5.47 26.83 -37.92
CA VAL A 389 -5.12 27.08 -39.32
C VAL A 389 -5.98 26.15 -40.18
N GLY A 390 -6.81 26.70 -41.07
CA GLY A 390 -7.69 25.91 -41.94
C GLY A 390 -8.64 24.97 -41.18
N GLY A 391 -9.18 25.39 -40.03
CA GLY A 391 -10.05 24.56 -39.20
C GLY A 391 -9.33 23.56 -38.28
N HIS A 392 -8.02 23.36 -38.44
CA HIS A 392 -7.23 22.46 -37.61
C HIS A 392 -6.43 23.20 -36.54
N SER A 393 -6.44 22.69 -35.32
CA SER A 393 -5.65 23.23 -34.21
C SER A 393 -4.21 22.72 -34.25
N LYS A 394 -3.24 23.58 -34.55
CA LYS A 394 -1.81 23.31 -34.41
C LYS A 394 -1.32 23.75 -33.03
N ILE A 395 -0.72 22.83 -32.28
CA ILE A 395 -0.10 23.13 -30.97
C ILE A 395 1.41 23.27 -31.16
N THR A 396 1.97 24.35 -30.64
CA THR A 396 3.41 24.61 -30.61
C THR A 396 3.86 24.71 -29.17
N VAL A 397 4.92 23.98 -28.83
CA VAL A 397 5.57 24.00 -27.52
C VAL A 397 6.93 24.68 -27.70
N LYS A 398 7.15 25.79 -27.01
CA LYS A 398 8.45 26.48 -26.94
C LYS A 398 9.07 26.26 -25.57
N GLY A 399 10.40 26.29 -25.52
CA GLY A 399 11.19 26.09 -24.31
C GLY A 399 12.35 25.14 -24.52
N THR A 400 13.40 25.33 -23.75
CA THR A 400 14.62 24.52 -23.79
C THR A 400 14.45 23.32 -22.85
N GLN A 401 14.66 22.12 -23.38
CA GLN A 401 14.73 20.91 -22.56
C GLN A 401 15.83 21.09 -21.52
N LEU A 402 15.51 20.86 -20.26
CA LEU A 402 16.49 21.03 -19.20
C LEU A 402 17.51 19.88 -19.21
N PRO A 403 18.79 20.15 -18.88
CA PRO A 403 19.80 19.11 -18.73
C PRO A 403 19.54 18.21 -17.51
N SER A 404 18.63 18.60 -16.62
CA SER A 404 18.05 17.79 -15.55
C SER A 404 16.60 18.20 -15.34
N PRO A 405 15.68 17.27 -15.06
CA PRO A 405 14.44 17.61 -14.39
C PRO A 405 14.74 18.47 -13.15
N ASP A 406 14.05 19.60 -13.04
CA ASP A 406 14.20 20.54 -11.94
C ASP A 406 13.02 20.37 -10.97
N TYR A 407 13.32 20.07 -9.70
CA TYR A 407 12.31 19.86 -8.68
C TYR A 407 11.62 21.19 -8.33
N LEU A 408 10.28 21.21 -8.37
CA LEU A 408 9.50 22.44 -8.14
C LEU A 408 8.86 22.49 -6.76
N GLY A 409 8.60 21.34 -6.14
CA GLY A 409 7.91 21.22 -4.85
C GLY A 409 6.90 20.06 -4.84
N ARG A 410 6.25 19.86 -3.68
CA ARG A 410 5.20 18.85 -3.48
C ARG A 410 3.81 19.43 -3.33
N ILE A 411 2.83 18.61 -3.69
CA ILE A 411 1.41 18.85 -3.44
C ILE A 411 0.93 17.76 -2.47
N PRO A 412 0.43 18.09 -1.26
CA PRO A 412 -0.08 17.07 -0.34
C PRO A 412 -1.34 16.42 -0.93
N THR A 413 -1.50 15.12 -0.71
CA THR A 413 -2.66 14.33 -1.17
C THR A 413 -3.42 13.74 0.02
N ALA A 414 -4.45 12.95 -0.29
CA ALA A 414 -4.95 11.96 0.66
C ALA A 414 -3.99 10.75 0.69
N SER A 415 -4.27 9.76 1.55
CA SER A 415 -3.35 8.67 1.87
C SER A 415 -3.13 7.70 0.71
N TYR A 416 -1.84 7.35 0.53
CA TYR A 416 -1.36 6.36 -0.42
C TYR A 416 -1.70 6.73 -1.89
N PRO A 417 -1.14 7.85 -2.41
CA PRO A 417 -1.26 8.21 -3.82
C PRO A 417 -0.63 7.17 -4.75
N VAL A 418 -1.41 6.72 -5.75
CA VAL A 418 -1.01 5.70 -6.74
C VAL A 418 -1.01 6.21 -8.18
N PHE A 419 -1.47 7.46 -8.38
CA PHE A 419 -1.45 8.11 -9.69
C PHE A 419 -1.48 9.62 -9.50
N ALA A 420 -0.71 10.33 -10.30
CA ALA A 420 -0.83 11.77 -10.47
C ALA A 420 -0.39 12.18 -11.86
N ALA A 421 -1.11 13.09 -12.51
CA ALA A 421 -0.76 13.57 -13.84
C ALA A 421 -1.03 15.08 -13.98
N PRO A 422 -0.15 15.82 -14.67
CA PRO A 422 -0.43 17.19 -15.06
C PRO A 422 -1.35 17.22 -16.29
N GLU A 423 -2.46 17.95 -16.22
CA GLU A 423 -3.30 18.17 -17.38
C GLU A 423 -2.65 19.13 -18.39
N PRO A 424 -2.86 18.90 -19.70
CA PRO A 424 -2.41 19.77 -20.78
C PRO A 424 -2.73 21.25 -20.56
N HIS A 425 -1.83 22.12 -21.02
CA HIS A 425 -1.97 23.59 -20.99
C HIS A 425 -2.00 24.19 -19.58
N LEU A 426 -1.36 23.55 -18.60
CA LEU A 426 -1.33 24.02 -17.22
C LEU A 426 -2.75 24.22 -16.65
N LYS A 427 -3.71 23.39 -17.08
CA LYS A 427 -5.09 23.56 -16.65
C LYS A 427 -5.28 23.07 -15.22
N ALA A 428 -4.73 21.91 -14.92
CA ALA A 428 -4.88 21.24 -13.65
C ALA A 428 -3.68 20.34 -13.36
N VAL A 429 -3.66 19.84 -12.13
CA VAL A 429 -3.05 18.57 -11.76
C VAL A 429 -4.16 17.72 -11.16
N SER A 430 -4.23 16.44 -11.51
CA SER A 430 -5.10 15.46 -10.84
C SER A 430 -4.30 14.31 -10.25
N TRP A 431 -4.84 13.72 -9.20
CA TRP A 431 -4.24 12.60 -8.50
C TRP A 431 -5.30 11.64 -7.94
N ILE A 432 -4.88 10.40 -7.66
CA ILE A 432 -5.68 9.34 -7.03
C ILE A 432 -4.90 8.82 -5.83
N ALA A 433 -5.58 8.70 -4.70
CA ALA A 433 -5.09 8.14 -3.45
C ALA A 433 -5.95 6.94 -3.06
N ALA A 434 -5.33 5.75 -2.91
CA ALA A 434 -6.08 4.50 -2.77
C ALA A 434 -6.71 4.33 -1.38
N LYS A 435 -6.02 4.79 -0.34
CA LYS A 435 -6.52 4.72 1.04
C LYS A 435 -7.37 5.93 1.44
N GLY A 436 -7.33 7.01 0.65
CA GLY A 436 -8.14 8.20 0.88
C GLY A 436 -7.85 8.81 2.25
N PHE A 437 -8.83 8.91 3.13
CA PHE A 437 -8.61 9.44 4.49
C PHE A 437 -8.55 8.33 5.56
N GLY A 438 -8.30 7.09 5.14
CA GLY A 438 -8.17 5.92 6.01
C GLY A 438 -9.52 5.40 6.50
N VAL A 439 -9.47 4.65 7.59
CA VAL A 439 -10.64 4.18 8.35
C VAL A 439 -10.60 4.78 9.75
N GLY A 440 -11.75 4.80 10.42
CA GLY A 440 -11.86 5.27 11.81
C GLY A 440 -12.58 4.24 12.67
N PRO A 441 -12.93 4.61 13.92
CA PRO A 441 -13.69 3.75 14.82
C PRO A 441 -14.88 3.08 14.14
N ASN A 442 -15.01 1.77 14.34
CA ASN A 442 -15.94 0.95 13.59
C ASN A 442 -16.86 0.13 14.51
N PRO A 443 -17.82 0.78 15.20
CA PRO A 443 -18.71 0.13 16.17
C PRO A 443 -19.64 -0.93 15.55
N ASN A 444 -19.73 -0.98 14.22
CA ASN A 444 -20.54 -1.94 13.48
C ASN A 444 -19.68 -2.92 12.67
N GLY A 445 -18.39 -3.06 13.02
CA GLY A 445 -17.47 -4.02 12.41
C GLY A 445 -17.81 -5.48 12.71
N PRO A 446 -17.03 -6.43 12.18
CA PRO A 446 -17.07 -7.82 12.63
C PRO A 446 -16.97 -7.90 14.16
N ASN A 447 -17.82 -8.73 14.76
CA ASN A 447 -17.80 -9.02 16.18
C ASN A 447 -17.65 -10.54 16.33
N PRO A 448 -16.53 -11.04 16.87
CA PRO A 448 -16.30 -12.47 17.04
C PRO A 448 -17.41 -13.19 17.82
N LEU A 449 -18.11 -12.48 18.71
CA LEU A 449 -19.22 -12.99 19.52
C LEU A 449 -20.56 -13.10 18.75
N SER A 450 -20.59 -12.64 17.50
CA SER A 450 -21.79 -12.68 16.66
C SER A 450 -21.92 -14.01 15.91
N LYS A 451 -23.11 -14.62 15.92
CA LYS A 451 -23.38 -15.79 15.06
C LYS A 451 -23.43 -15.46 13.56
N LYS A 452 -23.66 -14.19 13.23
CA LYS A 452 -23.92 -13.77 11.84
C LYS A 452 -22.77 -12.99 11.23
N ASN A 453 -21.97 -12.28 12.04
CA ASN A 453 -20.93 -11.36 11.59
C ASN A 453 -19.68 -11.48 12.46
N ASN A 454 -19.06 -12.66 12.48
CA ASN A 454 -17.82 -12.94 13.20
C ASN A 454 -16.64 -13.04 12.24
N ASP A 455 -15.45 -13.29 12.80
CA ASP A 455 -14.17 -13.32 12.11
C ASP A 455 -14.11 -14.37 10.98
N ASN A 456 -14.89 -15.45 11.08
CA ASN A 456 -14.99 -16.51 10.06
C ASN A 456 -16.18 -16.37 9.10
N GLN A 457 -17.18 -15.57 9.48
CA GLN A 457 -18.40 -15.32 8.71
C GLN A 457 -18.61 -13.81 8.58
N ILE A 458 -17.63 -13.13 7.99
CA ILE A 458 -17.68 -11.69 7.75
C ILE A 458 -18.76 -11.43 6.69
N ASN A 459 -19.96 -11.05 7.16
CA ASN A 459 -21.09 -10.74 6.30
C ASN A 459 -21.36 -9.24 6.18
N THR A 460 -20.55 -8.41 6.85
CA THR A 460 -20.69 -6.95 6.80
C THR A 460 -19.75 -6.29 5.80
N PHE A 461 -20.27 -5.28 5.11
CA PHE A 461 -19.46 -4.28 4.39
C PHE A 461 -18.77 -3.30 5.35
N ARG A 462 -18.47 -3.71 6.59
CA ARG A 462 -17.84 -2.89 7.62
C ARG A 462 -16.49 -3.45 8.05
N TYR A 463 -16.07 -4.61 7.57
CA TYR A 463 -14.68 -5.04 7.74
C TYR A 463 -13.73 -3.99 7.14
N LEU A 464 -12.67 -3.60 7.86
CA LEU A 464 -11.84 -2.42 7.55
C LEU A 464 -11.41 -2.33 6.07
N PRO A 465 -10.86 -3.40 5.47
CA PRO A 465 -10.42 -3.38 4.08
C PRO A 465 -11.56 -3.15 3.07
N SER A 466 -12.80 -3.49 3.43
CA SER A 466 -13.99 -3.26 2.59
C SER A 466 -14.54 -1.83 2.67
N ILE A 467 -14.12 -1.04 3.67
CA ILE A 467 -14.56 0.35 3.87
C ILE A 467 -13.46 1.39 3.58
N VAL A 468 -12.24 0.95 3.27
CA VAL A 468 -11.19 1.82 2.72
C VAL A 468 -11.73 2.48 1.45
N THR A 469 -11.85 3.80 1.45
CA THR A 469 -12.46 4.53 0.34
C THR A 469 -11.45 5.48 -0.28
N GLY A 470 -11.11 5.26 -1.55
CA GLY A 470 -10.15 6.09 -2.25
C GLY A 470 -10.67 7.51 -2.49
N THR A 471 -9.75 8.40 -2.85
CA THR A 471 -10.05 9.80 -3.14
C THR A 471 -9.29 10.26 -4.38
N ALA A 472 -9.96 10.97 -5.28
CA ALA A 472 -9.31 11.76 -6.32
C ALA A 472 -9.28 13.23 -5.91
N GLY A 473 -8.19 13.92 -6.23
CA GLY A 473 -8.11 15.37 -6.15
C GLY A 473 -7.86 16.00 -7.50
N VAL A 474 -8.44 17.18 -7.71
CA VAL A 474 -8.20 18.01 -8.88
C VAL A 474 -7.97 19.44 -8.42
N LEU A 475 -6.84 20.01 -8.79
CA LEU A 475 -6.53 21.41 -8.52
C LEU A 475 -6.08 22.11 -9.80
N PRO A 476 -6.33 23.42 -9.95
CA PRO A 476 -5.66 24.21 -10.99
C PRO A 476 -4.15 24.02 -10.90
N PHE A 477 -3.46 24.05 -12.04
CA PHE A 477 -2.01 23.90 -12.05
C PHE A 477 -1.38 25.00 -11.17
N PRO A 478 -0.55 24.65 -10.18
CA PRO A 478 -0.13 25.60 -9.17
C PRO A 478 0.83 26.65 -9.73
N THR A 479 0.65 27.89 -9.30
CA THR A 479 1.71 28.92 -9.42
C THR A 479 2.89 28.55 -8.54
N ALA A 480 4.09 29.11 -8.81
CA ALA A 480 5.27 28.88 -7.98
C ALA A 480 5.02 29.21 -6.49
N ARG A 481 4.26 30.28 -6.21
CA ARG A 481 3.91 30.69 -4.84
C ARG A 481 2.99 29.67 -4.16
N GLN A 482 2.00 29.15 -4.88
CA GLN A 482 1.10 28.11 -4.36
C GLN A 482 1.86 26.81 -4.09
N LEU A 483 2.71 26.39 -5.03
CA LEU A 483 3.50 25.18 -4.88
C LEU A 483 4.44 25.26 -3.67
N GLN A 484 5.09 26.41 -3.44
CA GLN A 484 5.91 26.60 -2.24
C GLN A 484 5.09 26.51 -0.93
N ALA A 485 3.82 26.94 -0.94
CA ALA A 485 2.94 26.80 0.20
C ALA A 485 2.52 25.35 0.42
N TYR A 486 2.20 24.63 -0.65
CA TYR A 486 1.87 23.21 -0.61
C TYR A 486 3.05 22.36 -0.16
N ASP A 487 4.27 22.70 -0.57
CA ASP A 487 5.48 22.00 -0.17
C ASP A 487 5.70 22.09 1.35
N ARG A 488 5.57 23.30 1.93
CA ARG A 488 5.62 23.50 3.39
C ARG A 488 4.52 22.72 4.11
N GLN A 489 3.32 22.65 3.52
CA GLN A 489 2.22 21.88 4.08
C GLN A 489 2.53 20.37 4.07
N ALA A 490 3.04 19.86 2.95
CA ALA A 490 3.46 18.47 2.80
C ALA A 490 4.63 18.12 3.73
N THR A 491 5.49 19.07 4.10
CA THR A 491 6.51 18.84 5.14
C THR A 491 5.87 18.79 6.53
N LYS A 492 4.90 19.67 6.83
CA LYS A 492 4.24 19.70 8.14
C LYS A 492 3.47 18.42 8.42
N GLN A 493 2.85 17.80 7.41
CA GLN A 493 2.00 16.60 7.59
C GLN A 493 2.80 15.35 7.98
N LEU A 494 4.12 15.32 7.79
CA LEU A 494 4.96 14.17 8.14
C LEU A 494 5.03 13.92 9.65
N ARG A 495 4.61 14.89 10.47
CA ARG A 495 4.56 14.77 11.92
C ARG A 495 3.12 14.57 12.38
N PRO A 496 2.89 13.69 13.38
CA PRO A 496 1.60 13.59 14.05
C PRO A 496 1.11 14.94 14.57
N VAL A 497 -0.22 15.13 14.58
CA VAL A 497 -0.85 16.39 15.06
C VAL A 497 -0.54 16.71 16.52
N ASN A 498 -0.32 15.68 17.33
CA ASN A 498 0.02 15.73 18.75
C ASN A 498 1.51 15.46 18.99
N PHE A 499 2.38 15.71 18.00
CA PHE A 499 3.81 15.49 18.17
C PHE A 499 4.37 16.36 19.31
N GLU A 500 4.87 15.69 20.34
CA GLU A 500 5.59 16.31 21.46
C GLU A 500 7.06 15.88 21.45
N LYS A 501 7.94 16.78 21.88
CA LYS A 501 9.32 16.39 22.13
C LYS A 501 9.35 15.55 23.40
N PRO A 502 10.08 14.41 23.43
CA PRO A 502 10.28 13.67 24.66
C PRO A 502 10.81 14.60 25.76
N PRO A 503 10.28 14.52 26.99
CA PRO A 503 10.83 15.26 28.13
C PRO A 503 12.32 14.97 28.34
N ALA A 504 13.06 15.93 28.90
CA ALA A 504 14.45 15.68 29.30
C ALA A 504 14.49 14.60 30.39
N GLY A 505 15.40 13.63 30.26
CA GLY A 505 15.53 12.54 31.23
C GLY A 505 14.57 11.36 31.02
N SER A 506 13.94 11.24 29.84
CA SER A 506 13.16 10.05 29.47
C SER A 506 13.94 8.75 29.72
N PRO A 507 13.30 7.71 30.28
CA PRO A 507 13.98 6.51 30.79
C PRO A 507 14.62 5.65 29.69
N ILE A 508 14.23 5.85 28.43
CA ILE A 508 14.85 5.22 27.26
C ILE A 508 16.07 6.06 26.86
N VAL A 509 17.16 5.84 27.58
CA VAL A 509 18.43 6.55 27.37
C VAL A 509 19.34 5.69 26.47
N PRO A 510 19.80 6.20 25.31
CA PRO A 510 20.66 5.44 24.41
C PRO A 510 21.93 4.92 25.11
N PRO A 511 22.48 3.77 24.66
CA PRO A 511 23.78 3.32 25.14
C PRO A 511 24.83 4.43 24.99
N GLY A 512 25.56 4.73 26.06
CA GLY A 512 26.60 5.77 26.09
C GLY A 512 26.18 7.14 26.62
N ALA A 513 24.89 7.41 26.81
CA ALA A 513 24.42 8.59 27.53
C ALA A 513 24.33 8.33 29.05
N PRO A 514 24.48 9.35 29.93
CA PRO A 514 24.38 9.17 31.38
C PRO A 514 23.05 8.50 31.79
N GLY A 515 23.14 7.33 32.42
CA GLY A 515 21.97 6.52 32.80
C GLY A 515 21.43 5.56 31.72
N GLY A 516 22.06 5.50 30.54
CA GLY A 516 21.75 4.56 29.46
C GLY A 516 22.35 3.17 29.65
N GLY A 517 21.93 2.22 28.79
CA GLY A 517 22.40 0.83 28.81
C GLY A 517 21.87 -0.05 29.95
N LYS A 518 20.83 0.40 30.66
CA LYS A 518 20.17 -0.36 31.73
C LYS A 518 19.29 -1.51 31.22
N ILE A 519 18.72 -1.34 30.02
CA ILE A 519 17.94 -2.37 29.34
C ILE A 519 18.92 -3.30 28.63
N LYS A 520 18.91 -4.57 29.03
CA LYS A 520 19.72 -5.64 28.43
C LYS A 520 18.89 -6.62 27.63
N HIS A 521 17.62 -6.78 27.99
CA HIS A 521 16.68 -7.70 27.34
C HIS A 521 15.40 -6.95 26.97
N VAL A 522 14.96 -7.09 25.73
CA VAL A 522 13.66 -6.62 25.25
C VAL A 522 12.82 -7.84 24.92
N PHE A 523 11.63 -7.93 25.50
CA PHE A 523 10.60 -8.90 25.15
C PHE A 523 9.51 -8.15 24.40
N TYR A 524 9.46 -8.33 23.09
CA TYR A 524 8.50 -7.70 22.19
C TYR A 524 7.42 -8.73 21.86
N ILE A 525 6.26 -8.58 22.49
CA ILE A 525 5.14 -9.52 22.42
C ILE A 525 4.06 -8.91 21.53
N VAL A 526 3.84 -9.53 20.38
CA VAL A 526 2.76 -9.23 19.44
C VAL A 526 1.57 -10.11 19.80
N ARG A 527 0.46 -9.47 20.14
CA ARG A 527 -0.86 -10.08 20.27
C ARG A 527 -1.63 -9.79 18.98
N GLU A 528 -2.44 -10.73 18.51
CA GLU A 528 -3.20 -10.54 17.28
C GLU A 528 -4.70 -10.56 17.57
N ASN A 529 -5.52 -10.80 16.56
CA ASN A 529 -6.19 -9.69 15.87
C ASN A 529 -7.21 -8.82 16.65
N ARG A 530 -6.83 -8.21 17.78
CA ARG A 530 -7.65 -7.29 18.58
C ARG A 530 -7.10 -5.89 18.58
N THR A 531 -7.99 -4.91 18.48
CA THR A 531 -7.62 -3.49 18.60
C THR A 531 -7.61 -3.09 20.07
N TYR A 532 -6.79 -2.10 20.44
CA TYR A 532 -6.78 -1.45 21.76
C TYR A 532 -8.18 -1.28 22.39
N ASP A 533 -9.12 -0.69 21.66
CA ASP A 533 -10.48 -0.42 22.18
C ASP A 533 -11.30 -1.70 22.48
N GLN A 534 -11.02 -2.82 21.80
CA GLN A 534 -11.74 -4.07 22.02
C GLN A 534 -11.36 -4.74 23.35
N VAL A 535 -10.18 -4.43 23.88
CA VAL A 535 -9.63 -5.01 25.12
C VAL A 535 -9.58 -3.97 26.24
N LEU A 536 -9.02 -2.79 26.00
CA LEU A 536 -8.74 -1.75 26.99
C LEU A 536 -9.59 -0.48 26.80
N GLY A 537 -10.68 -0.57 26.03
CA GLY A 537 -11.58 0.56 25.80
C GLY A 537 -12.21 1.13 27.07
N ASP A 538 -12.28 0.35 28.15
CA ASP A 538 -12.79 0.73 29.47
C ASP A 538 -11.75 1.45 30.37
N ASP A 539 -10.47 1.49 29.99
CA ASP A 539 -9.42 2.11 30.80
C ASP A 539 -9.38 3.64 30.63
N ALA A 540 -10.04 4.35 31.54
CA ALA A 540 -10.17 5.81 31.52
C ALA A 540 -8.85 6.61 31.60
N ARG A 541 -7.69 5.96 31.78
CA ARG A 541 -6.38 6.64 31.72
C ARG A 541 -5.90 6.84 30.28
N GLY A 542 -6.36 6.01 29.35
CA GLY A 542 -6.15 6.17 27.92
C GLY A 542 -7.35 6.79 27.22
N ASN A 543 -7.23 7.01 25.92
CA ASN A 543 -8.27 7.51 25.04
C ASN A 543 -9.09 6.37 24.40
N GLY A 544 -9.54 5.43 25.23
CA GLY A 544 -10.39 4.31 24.80
C GLY A 544 -11.87 4.68 24.68
N ASP A 545 -12.62 3.98 23.82
CA ASP A 545 -14.09 4.02 23.78
C ASP A 545 -14.69 2.73 24.37
N PRO A 546 -15.27 2.77 25.60
CA PRO A 546 -15.89 1.59 26.21
C PRO A 546 -17.04 0.99 25.40
N LYS A 547 -17.59 1.69 24.41
CA LYS A 547 -18.64 1.16 23.51
C LYS A 547 -18.10 0.21 22.45
N LEU A 548 -16.79 0.23 22.21
CA LEU A 548 -16.09 -0.65 21.28
C LEU A 548 -15.50 -1.89 21.97
N GLU A 549 -15.54 -1.90 23.31
CA GLU A 549 -15.07 -3.01 24.13
C GLU A 549 -15.85 -4.29 23.83
N LEU A 550 -15.11 -5.39 23.61
CA LEU A 550 -15.66 -6.73 23.39
C LEU A 550 -15.18 -7.73 24.45
N PHE A 551 -13.99 -7.49 25.01
CA PHE A 551 -13.31 -8.41 25.92
C PHE A 551 -12.87 -7.66 27.20
N PRO A 552 -13.83 -7.42 28.11
CA PRO A 552 -13.60 -6.61 29.30
C PRO A 552 -12.65 -7.29 30.29
N SER A 553 -12.30 -6.57 31.36
CA SER A 553 -11.40 -7.05 32.41
C SER A 553 -11.81 -8.37 33.07
N SER A 554 -13.08 -8.79 32.98
CA SER A 554 -13.52 -10.12 33.44
C SER A 554 -13.04 -11.28 32.55
N MET A 555 -12.61 -10.98 31.33
CA MET A 555 -12.06 -11.92 30.33
C MET A 555 -10.56 -11.73 30.14
N THR A 556 -10.05 -10.50 30.25
CA THR A 556 -8.64 -10.15 30.04
C THR A 556 -8.00 -9.53 31.31
N PRO A 557 -8.11 -10.18 32.49
CA PRO A 557 -7.68 -9.59 33.76
C PRO A 557 -6.18 -9.29 33.82
N ASN A 558 -5.32 -10.05 33.13
CA ASN A 558 -3.88 -9.83 33.17
C ASN A 558 -3.48 -8.59 32.38
N ALA A 559 -3.97 -8.44 31.14
CA ALA A 559 -3.73 -7.25 30.33
C ALA A 559 -4.18 -5.98 31.06
N HIS A 560 -5.37 -5.99 31.66
CA HIS A 560 -5.88 -4.87 32.46
C HIS A 560 -5.03 -4.60 33.70
N ALA A 561 -4.59 -5.63 34.42
CA ALA A 561 -3.74 -5.46 35.61
C ALA A 561 -2.37 -4.89 35.23
N LEU A 562 -1.77 -5.36 34.14
CA LEU A 562 -0.50 -4.87 33.60
C LEU A 562 -0.64 -3.41 33.16
N ALA A 563 -1.67 -3.08 32.39
CA ALA A 563 -1.97 -1.71 32.01
C ALA A 563 -2.09 -0.80 33.23
N LYS A 564 -2.77 -1.24 34.31
CA LYS A 564 -2.95 -0.47 35.55
C LYS A 564 -1.65 -0.24 36.33
N ARG A 565 -0.72 -1.19 36.26
CA ARG A 565 0.53 -1.18 37.03
C ARG A 565 1.69 -0.47 36.32
N PHE A 566 1.71 -0.50 34.99
CA PHE A 566 2.79 0.02 34.15
C PHE A 566 2.31 1.17 33.25
N PRO A 567 3.22 1.90 32.58
CA PRO A 567 2.81 2.93 31.63
C PRO A 567 1.89 2.36 30.55
N LEU A 568 0.70 2.94 30.42
CA LEU A 568 -0.21 2.70 29.32
C LEU A 568 0.20 3.64 28.17
N LEU A 569 0.65 3.07 27.07
CA LEU A 569 0.93 3.82 25.84
C LEU A 569 -0.30 3.73 24.94
N ASP A 570 -1.09 4.79 24.90
CA ASP A 570 -2.16 4.96 23.91
C ASP A 570 -1.66 5.81 22.73
N HIS A 571 -2.47 5.96 21.67
CA HIS A 571 -2.09 6.67 20.44
C HIS A 571 -0.82 6.12 19.77
N VAL A 572 -0.50 4.84 20.00
CA VAL A 572 0.47 4.10 19.21
C VAL A 572 -0.27 3.57 18.00
N PHE A 573 0.03 4.12 16.84
CA PHE A 573 -0.73 3.82 15.64
C PHE A 573 0.12 3.13 14.58
N ALA A 574 -0.40 2.00 14.08
CA ALA A 574 0.11 1.33 12.90
C ALA A 574 -0.60 1.84 11.64
N ASN A 575 0.14 1.99 10.53
CA ASN A 575 -0.45 2.24 9.21
C ASN A 575 -0.95 0.91 8.60
N SER A 576 -1.87 0.24 9.28
CA SER A 576 -2.37 -1.10 8.93
C SER A 576 -3.90 -1.12 8.92
N GLU A 577 -4.48 -1.87 7.98
CA GLU A 577 -5.92 -2.16 7.94
C GLU A 577 -6.24 -3.65 8.11
N ALA A 578 -5.22 -4.51 8.12
CA ALA A 578 -5.34 -5.96 8.32
C ALA A 578 -4.07 -6.51 8.98
N SER A 579 -4.15 -7.70 9.56
CA SER A 579 -3.01 -8.26 10.27
C SER A 579 -1.76 -8.41 9.41
N ILE A 580 -1.90 -8.79 8.13
CA ILE A 580 -0.75 -8.95 7.22
C ILE A 580 0.16 -7.71 7.14
N ASP A 581 -0.38 -6.50 6.98
CA ASP A 581 0.45 -5.29 6.97
C ASP A 581 0.80 -4.80 8.39
N GLY A 582 0.05 -5.22 9.41
CA GLY A 582 0.39 -5.08 10.83
C GLY A 582 1.67 -5.84 11.22
N HIS A 583 1.83 -7.09 10.79
CA HIS A 583 3.02 -7.90 11.03
C HIS A 583 4.28 -7.27 10.38
N PHE A 584 4.18 -6.81 9.13
CA PHE A 584 5.29 -6.06 8.51
C PHE A 584 5.63 -4.79 9.29
N TRP A 585 4.62 -4.04 9.76
CA TRP A 585 4.86 -2.87 10.59
C TRP A 585 5.53 -3.24 11.93
N ALA A 586 5.12 -4.32 12.59
CA ALA A 586 5.71 -4.79 13.83
C ALA A 586 7.15 -5.30 13.64
N ALA A 587 7.42 -6.03 12.55
CA ALA A 587 8.70 -6.66 12.27
C ALA A 587 9.72 -5.72 11.60
N ALA A 588 9.28 -4.65 10.93
CA ALA A 588 10.16 -3.78 10.15
C ALA A 588 9.89 -2.28 10.28
N SER A 589 8.84 -1.84 10.98
CA SER A 589 8.35 -0.45 11.03
C SER A 589 7.99 0.16 9.66
N ALA A 590 7.86 -0.69 8.63
CA ALA A 590 7.58 -0.31 7.26
C ALA A 590 6.84 -1.45 6.56
N VAL A 591 6.00 -1.08 5.59
CA VAL A 591 5.26 -2.03 4.74
C VAL A 591 5.62 -1.68 3.31
N SER A 592 6.12 -2.64 2.53
CA SER A 592 6.43 -2.37 1.13
C SER A 592 5.15 -2.09 0.35
N ASP A 593 5.27 -1.25 -0.68
CA ASP A 593 4.17 -0.98 -1.60
C ASP A 593 3.59 -2.28 -2.20
N TYR A 594 4.46 -3.24 -2.53
CA TYR A 594 4.09 -4.55 -3.04
C TYR A 594 3.08 -5.26 -2.12
N VAL A 595 3.31 -5.25 -0.81
CA VAL A 595 2.39 -5.85 0.17
C VAL A 595 1.05 -5.11 0.12
N VAL A 596 1.05 -3.79 0.28
CA VAL A 596 -0.17 -2.96 0.35
C VAL A 596 -1.06 -3.17 -0.88
N LYS A 597 -0.50 -3.26 -2.09
CA LYS A 597 -1.31 -3.46 -3.31
C LYS A 597 -1.92 -4.85 -3.42
N ASN A 598 -1.20 -5.89 -3.00
CA ASN A 598 -1.54 -7.26 -3.36
C ASN A 598 -2.40 -7.95 -2.30
N TRP A 599 -2.25 -7.63 -1.02
CA TRP A 599 -3.05 -8.28 0.02
C TRP A 599 -4.55 -7.95 -0.10
N HIS A 600 -4.89 -6.72 -0.50
CA HIS A 600 -6.29 -6.31 -0.72
C HIS A 600 -7.01 -7.16 -1.78
N GLN A 601 -6.30 -7.58 -2.82
CA GLN A 601 -6.83 -8.41 -3.90
C GLN A 601 -6.97 -9.87 -3.48
N ASN A 602 -5.94 -10.41 -2.80
CA ASN A 602 -5.99 -11.76 -2.23
C ASN A 602 -7.15 -11.89 -1.23
N TYR A 603 -7.26 -10.95 -0.28
CA TYR A 603 -8.33 -10.91 0.72
C TYR A 603 -9.70 -10.61 0.12
N GLY A 604 -9.75 -10.08 -1.10
CA GLY A 604 -10.97 -9.88 -1.89
C GLY A 604 -11.47 -11.14 -2.62
N GLY A 605 -10.70 -12.22 -2.60
CA GLY A 605 -10.99 -13.42 -3.40
C GLY A 605 -10.90 -13.12 -4.90
N ARG A 606 -9.90 -12.33 -5.32
CA ARG A 606 -9.67 -11.91 -6.71
C ARG A 606 -8.55 -12.69 -7.38
N ASN A 607 -8.40 -13.96 -6.99
CA ASN A 607 -7.45 -14.94 -7.52
C ASN A 607 -5.95 -14.67 -7.27
N ARG A 608 -5.56 -13.46 -6.85
CA ARG A 608 -4.18 -13.18 -6.40
C ARG A 608 -3.71 -14.24 -5.39
N PRO A 609 -2.61 -14.99 -5.63
CA PRO A 609 -2.04 -15.92 -4.66
C PRO A 609 -1.50 -15.19 -3.43
N TYR A 610 -1.23 -15.92 -2.35
CA TYR A 610 -0.54 -15.38 -1.18
C TYR A 610 0.97 -15.40 -1.44
N ASP A 611 1.39 -14.57 -2.40
CA ASP A 611 2.78 -14.45 -2.83
C ASP A 611 3.53 -13.30 -2.11
N PHE A 612 2.98 -12.89 -0.96
CA PHE A 612 3.53 -11.91 -0.06
C PHE A 612 3.74 -12.49 1.35
N GLY A 613 4.23 -11.69 2.30
CA GLY A 613 4.58 -12.15 3.64
C GLY A 613 6.01 -12.66 3.71
N VAL A 614 6.21 -13.96 3.48
CA VAL A 614 7.50 -14.64 3.70
C VAL A 614 8.48 -14.51 2.52
N TYR A 615 8.00 -14.08 1.35
CA TYR A 615 8.78 -13.96 0.12
C TYR A 615 9.53 -12.63 0.00
N ALA A 616 10.71 -12.66 -0.60
CA ALA A 616 11.65 -11.55 -0.63
C ALA A 616 11.15 -10.33 -1.41
N VAL A 617 10.31 -10.55 -2.43
CA VAL A 617 9.62 -9.46 -3.13
C VAL A 617 8.80 -8.57 -2.17
N SER A 618 8.38 -9.07 -1.01
CA SER A 618 7.62 -8.30 -0.02
C SER A 618 8.49 -7.56 0.99
N TRP A 619 9.79 -7.87 1.07
CA TRP A 619 10.64 -7.34 2.11
C TRP A 619 10.78 -5.81 2.01
N PRO A 620 10.69 -5.09 3.14
CA PRO A 620 11.02 -3.68 3.15
C PRO A 620 12.47 -3.45 2.73
N PRO A 621 12.81 -2.34 2.05
CA PRO A 621 14.15 -2.12 1.48
C PRO A 621 15.30 -2.08 2.51
N LYS A 622 14.98 -1.89 3.80
CA LYS A 622 15.95 -1.89 4.92
C LYS A 622 15.95 -3.19 5.72
N GLY A 623 15.15 -4.17 5.29
CA GLY A 623 14.91 -5.42 6.00
C GLY A 623 14.11 -5.20 7.27
N PHE A 624 14.24 -6.17 8.17
CA PHE A 624 13.48 -6.29 9.41
C PHE A 624 14.33 -5.90 10.63
N LEU A 625 13.69 -5.75 11.79
CA LEU A 625 14.36 -5.50 13.07
C LEU A 625 15.41 -6.58 13.39
N LEU A 626 15.11 -7.85 13.10
CA LEU A 626 16.05 -8.96 13.31
C LEU A 626 17.27 -8.91 12.38
N ASP A 627 17.12 -8.35 11.17
CA ASP A 627 18.26 -8.09 10.29
C ASP A 627 19.17 -7.03 10.88
N GLN A 628 18.58 -5.98 11.46
CA GLN A 628 19.33 -4.93 12.13
C GLN A 628 20.05 -5.46 13.36
N ALA A 629 19.39 -6.30 14.17
CA ALA A 629 19.99 -6.98 15.32
C ALA A 629 21.21 -7.80 14.89
N GLN A 630 21.08 -8.61 13.83
CA GLN A 630 22.19 -9.39 13.27
C GLN A 630 23.36 -8.52 12.81
N ARG A 631 23.08 -7.44 12.06
CA ARG A 631 24.12 -6.50 11.59
C ARG A 631 24.87 -5.81 12.74
N GLN A 632 24.19 -5.56 13.85
CA GLN A 632 24.75 -4.90 15.03
C GLN A 632 25.35 -5.88 16.05
N GLY A 633 25.28 -7.19 15.81
CA GLY A 633 25.75 -8.20 16.75
C GLY A 633 24.90 -8.30 18.03
N ILE A 634 23.65 -7.85 17.99
CA ILE A 634 22.70 -7.97 19.09
C ILE A 634 22.14 -9.41 19.07
N SER A 635 22.21 -10.12 20.19
CA SER A 635 21.61 -11.45 20.31
C SER A 635 20.09 -11.33 20.24
N TYR A 636 19.46 -12.21 19.46
CA TYR A 636 18.01 -12.25 19.33
C TYR A 636 17.49 -13.68 19.27
N PHE A 637 16.21 -13.84 19.59
CA PHE A 637 15.46 -15.05 19.32
C PHE A 637 14.03 -14.72 18.89
N ASN A 638 13.53 -15.46 17.89
CA ASN A 638 12.19 -15.31 17.33
C ASN A 638 11.27 -16.47 17.76
N TYR A 639 10.28 -16.16 18.59
CA TYR A 639 9.20 -17.03 19.01
C TYR A 639 7.98 -16.80 18.12
N GLY A 640 8.07 -17.29 16.89
CA GLY A 640 6.89 -17.53 16.06
C GLY A 640 6.59 -16.52 14.95
N GLU A 641 7.28 -15.39 14.80
CA GLU A 641 6.98 -14.38 13.76
C GLU A 641 7.51 -14.79 12.37
N ALA A 642 6.65 -15.24 11.46
CA ALA A 642 7.09 -15.67 10.12
C ALA A 642 7.38 -14.49 9.16
N ILE A 643 6.84 -13.30 9.42
CA ILE A 643 6.98 -12.11 8.55
C ILE A 643 8.18 -11.26 9.03
N ALA A 644 9.25 -11.93 9.50
CA ALA A 644 10.54 -11.33 9.81
C ALA A 644 11.65 -11.71 8.79
N GLY A 645 11.26 -12.31 7.66
CA GLY A 645 12.15 -12.70 6.56
C GLY A 645 13.09 -13.85 6.92
N ASP A 646 12.63 -14.77 7.74
CA ASP A 646 13.40 -15.86 8.34
C ASP A 646 12.84 -17.25 8.00
N VAL A 647 11.76 -17.34 7.24
CA VAL A 647 11.25 -18.62 6.73
C VAL A 647 12.11 -19.13 5.55
N PRO A 648 12.78 -20.30 5.67
CA PRO A 648 13.75 -20.80 4.71
C PRO A 648 13.09 -21.54 3.53
N LEU A 649 11.95 -21.05 3.05
CA LEU A 649 11.33 -21.54 1.82
C LEU A 649 12.19 -21.17 0.61
N THR A 650 12.12 -21.99 -0.43
CA THR A 650 12.72 -21.67 -1.72
C THR A 650 12.04 -20.42 -2.28
N ASP A 651 12.86 -19.47 -2.69
CA ASP A 651 12.42 -18.19 -3.22
C ASP A 651 13.26 -17.89 -4.47
N LYS A 652 12.59 -17.65 -5.61
CA LYS A 652 13.26 -17.39 -6.89
C LYS A 652 14.00 -16.05 -6.89
N ASP A 653 13.62 -15.15 -5.99
CA ASP A 653 14.13 -13.79 -5.97
C ASP A 653 15.35 -13.65 -5.05
N ARG A 654 15.53 -14.51 -4.05
CA ARG A 654 16.63 -14.36 -3.08
C ARG A 654 18.00 -14.63 -3.68
N ALA A 655 18.91 -13.69 -3.49
CA ALA A 655 20.34 -13.88 -3.71
C ALA A 655 20.92 -14.91 -2.70
N PRO A 656 22.07 -15.56 -3.00
CA PRO A 656 22.70 -16.51 -2.09
C PRO A 656 22.99 -15.96 -0.68
N ALA A 657 23.39 -14.70 -0.57
CA ALA A 657 23.64 -14.05 0.71
C ALA A 657 22.35 -13.84 1.53
N GLU A 658 21.23 -13.55 0.86
CA GLU A 658 19.93 -13.40 1.49
C GLU A 658 19.42 -14.75 2.00
N ASN A 659 19.61 -15.82 1.23
CA ASN A 659 19.32 -17.18 1.69
C ASN A 659 20.12 -17.55 2.94
N GLN A 660 21.41 -17.20 2.99
CA GLN A 660 22.23 -17.40 4.18
C GLN A 660 21.72 -16.59 5.37
N GLN A 661 21.31 -15.35 5.15
CA GLN A 661 20.74 -14.49 6.20
C GLN A 661 19.41 -15.03 6.73
N VAL A 662 18.52 -15.51 5.85
CA VAL A 662 17.27 -16.18 6.24
C VAL A 662 17.58 -17.41 7.09
N GLN A 663 18.47 -18.29 6.64
CA GLN A 663 18.85 -19.48 7.41
C GLN A 663 19.49 -19.13 8.77
N ALA A 664 20.30 -18.08 8.83
CA ALA A 664 20.90 -17.62 10.08
C ALA A 664 19.83 -17.12 11.07
N LYS A 665 18.81 -16.39 10.60
CA LYS A 665 17.67 -15.97 11.42
C LYS A 665 16.81 -17.16 11.84
N PHE A 666 16.50 -18.07 10.91
CA PHE A 666 15.73 -19.28 11.18
C PHE A 666 16.37 -20.14 12.28
N SER A 667 17.71 -20.24 12.30
CA SER A 667 18.45 -20.98 13.33
C SER A 667 18.30 -20.38 14.75
N LYS A 668 17.82 -19.14 14.83
CA LYS A 668 17.51 -18.39 16.04
C LYS A 668 16.00 -18.11 16.14
N SER A 669 15.20 -19.03 15.62
CA SER A 669 13.76 -19.00 15.74
C SER A 669 13.25 -20.36 16.22
N ASP A 670 12.05 -20.38 16.78
CA ASP A 670 11.29 -21.61 17.03
C ASP A 670 10.09 -21.68 16.06
N LEU A 671 10.24 -21.35 14.78
CA LEU A 671 9.14 -21.39 13.80
C LEU A 671 8.67 -22.83 13.47
N GLY A 672 7.99 -23.50 14.40
CA GLY A 672 7.20 -24.73 14.24
C GLY A 672 7.93 -26.01 13.79
N ALA A 673 7.36 -27.18 14.13
CA ALA A 673 7.85 -28.47 13.66
C ALA A 673 8.00 -28.53 12.12
N PRO A 674 9.04 -29.18 11.56
CA PRO A 674 10.04 -30.04 12.22
C PRO A 674 11.19 -29.31 12.96
N VAL A 675 11.22 -27.97 13.05
CA VAL A 675 12.31 -27.23 13.70
C VAL A 675 11.78 -26.33 14.82
N GLY A 676 12.04 -26.72 16.08
CA GLY A 676 11.64 -25.95 17.25
C GLY A 676 10.31 -26.41 17.85
N CYS A 677 10.00 -25.88 19.03
CA CYS A 677 8.84 -26.27 19.82
C CYS A 677 7.68 -25.27 19.74
N TYR A 678 7.96 -24.00 19.41
CA TYR A 678 6.96 -22.94 19.36
C TYR A 678 6.11 -23.07 18.07
N PRO A 679 4.78 -23.07 18.15
CA PRO A 679 3.95 -23.14 16.95
C PRO A 679 4.09 -21.89 16.08
N ASN A 680 4.25 -22.05 14.77
CA ASN A 680 4.37 -20.90 13.86
C ASN A 680 3.06 -20.09 13.79
N ASP A 681 3.17 -18.81 13.45
CA ASP A 681 2.06 -17.84 13.35
C ASP A 681 1.42 -17.73 11.96
N ALA A 682 1.96 -18.43 10.96
CA ALA A 682 1.48 -18.33 9.58
C ALA A 682 0.05 -18.89 9.37
N TYR A 683 -0.56 -19.44 10.41
CA TYR A 683 -1.95 -19.87 10.42
C TYR A 683 -2.61 -19.65 11.79
N ILE A 684 -3.92 -19.38 11.77
CA ILE A 684 -4.67 -18.94 12.95
C ILE A 684 -5.17 -20.12 13.77
N GLY A 685 -4.63 -20.27 14.98
CA GLY A 685 -5.09 -21.29 15.93
C GLY A 685 -4.67 -22.72 15.59
N ASP A 686 -4.07 -22.96 14.42
CA ASP A 686 -3.49 -24.23 14.00
C ASP A 686 -2.06 -23.98 13.47
N ASN A 687 -1.15 -24.95 13.58
CA ASN A 687 0.22 -24.83 13.07
C ASN A 687 0.22 -24.87 11.54
N ALA A 688 0.87 -23.91 10.86
CA ALA A 688 0.83 -23.84 9.39
C ALA A 688 1.46 -25.05 8.68
N ILE A 689 2.24 -25.88 9.37
CA ILE A 689 2.93 -27.05 8.83
C ILE A 689 2.23 -28.34 9.26
N THR A 690 2.09 -28.56 10.57
CA THR A 690 1.51 -29.82 11.07
C THR A 690 -0.01 -29.83 11.01
N GLN A 691 -0.64 -28.65 10.98
CA GLN A 691 -2.09 -28.45 11.12
C GLN A 691 -2.64 -28.88 12.49
N ASP A 692 -1.75 -29.09 13.47
CA ASP A 692 -2.15 -29.38 14.84
C ASP A 692 -2.70 -28.11 15.52
N GLU A 693 -3.63 -28.29 16.47
CA GLU A 693 -4.19 -27.18 17.24
C GLU A 693 -3.11 -26.55 18.13
N THR A 694 -3.04 -25.22 18.11
CA THR A 694 -2.06 -24.45 18.85
C THR A 694 -2.70 -23.64 19.97
N TRP A 695 -2.01 -23.58 21.10
CA TRP A 695 -2.40 -22.83 22.29
C TRP A 695 -1.31 -21.83 22.65
N ASP A 696 -1.69 -20.66 23.12
CA ASP A 696 -0.76 -19.64 23.61
C ASP A 696 -0.25 -20.00 25.02
N SER A 697 -1.09 -20.63 25.82
CA SER A 697 -0.88 -21.13 27.17
C SER A 697 -0.74 -22.67 27.18
N THR A 698 -0.57 -23.25 28.36
CA THR A 698 -0.60 -24.69 28.59
C THR A 698 -1.98 -25.27 28.19
N PRO A 699 -2.06 -26.31 27.34
CA PRO A 699 -3.33 -26.85 26.88
C PRO A 699 -4.13 -27.43 28.06
N PRO A 700 -5.45 -27.20 28.12
CA PRO A 700 -6.28 -27.66 29.22
C PRO A 700 -6.47 -29.20 29.19
N PRO A 701 -6.85 -29.82 30.32
CA PRO A 701 -7.21 -31.23 30.35
C PRO A 701 -8.30 -31.56 29.31
N GLY A 702 -8.00 -32.54 28.44
CA GLY A 702 -8.90 -32.96 27.36
C GLY A 702 -8.68 -32.27 26.01
N ALA A 703 -7.68 -31.39 25.89
CA ALA A 703 -7.19 -30.92 24.60
C ALA A 703 -6.73 -32.11 23.73
N PRO A 704 -6.82 -32.01 22.38
CA PRO A 704 -6.36 -33.06 21.48
C PRO A 704 -4.95 -33.55 21.81
N PRO A 705 -4.66 -34.87 21.72
CA PRO A 705 -3.30 -35.37 21.84
C PRO A 705 -2.37 -34.65 20.85
N ASN A 706 -1.20 -34.22 21.31
CA ASN A 706 -0.21 -33.40 20.57
C ASN A 706 -0.58 -31.92 20.35
N SER A 707 -1.57 -31.38 21.07
CA SER A 707 -1.79 -29.92 21.07
C SER A 707 -0.50 -29.19 21.46
N GLU A 708 -0.10 -28.24 20.63
CA GLU A 708 1.13 -27.49 20.86
C GLU A 708 0.89 -26.27 21.77
N SER A 709 1.92 -25.83 22.52
CA SER A 709 1.81 -24.76 23.52
C SER A 709 2.95 -23.75 23.43
N ARG A 710 2.64 -22.48 23.16
CA ARG A 710 3.62 -21.40 23.10
C ARG A 710 4.27 -21.12 24.45
N PHE A 711 3.48 -21.05 25.53
CA PHE A 711 4.01 -20.80 26.87
C PHE A 711 4.93 -21.92 27.33
N ASP A 712 4.53 -23.21 27.23
CA ASP A 712 5.38 -24.30 27.70
C ASP A 712 6.72 -24.34 26.94
N CYS A 713 6.68 -24.04 25.64
CA CYS A 713 7.85 -23.94 24.77
C CYS A 713 8.76 -22.78 25.19
N PHE A 714 8.19 -21.58 25.36
CA PHE A 714 8.93 -20.43 25.88
C PHE A 714 9.52 -20.70 27.27
N HIS A 715 8.73 -21.27 28.18
CA HIS A 715 9.15 -21.56 29.55
C HIS A 715 10.39 -22.45 29.57
N ASN A 716 10.33 -23.59 28.90
CA ASN A 716 11.44 -24.56 28.86
C ASN A 716 12.72 -23.95 28.28
N ARG A 717 12.58 -23.17 27.21
CA ARG A 717 13.71 -22.46 26.60
C ARG A 717 14.28 -21.40 27.52
N PHE A 718 13.43 -20.50 28.02
CA PHE A 718 13.82 -19.38 28.87
C PHE A 718 14.53 -19.87 30.15
N MET A 719 14.04 -20.94 30.76
CA MET A 719 14.70 -21.55 31.93
C MET A 719 16.08 -22.11 31.61
N THR A 720 16.25 -22.70 30.42
CA THR A 720 17.56 -23.14 29.93
C THR A 720 18.49 -21.95 29.73
N GLU A 721 18.03 -20.89 29.07
CA GLU A 721 18.80 -19.68 28.80
C GLU A 721 19.16 -18.91 30.08
N LEU A 722 18.29 -18.90 31.09
CA LEU A 722 18.60 -18.37 32.42
C LEU A 722 19.72 -19.16 33.09
N ALA A 723 19.64 -20.49 33.06
CA ALA A 723 20.64 -21.36 33.68
C ALA A 723 22.03 -21.21 33.03
N THR A 724 22.08 -20.89 31.73
CA THR A 724 23.33 -20.66 30.99
C THR A 724 23.70 -19.17 30.84
N ASN A 725 22.95 -18.26 31.47
CA ASN A 725 23.12 -16.81 31.34
C ASN A 725 23.20 -16.34 29.86
N SER A 726 22.33 -16.90 29.03
CA SER A 726 22.31 -16.70 27.57
C SER A 726 20.98 -16.16 27.05
N VAL A 727 20.16 -15.56 27.91
CA VAL A 727 18.91 -14.90 27.49
C VAL A 727 19.24 -13.86 26.40
N PRO A 728 18.60 -13.92 25.23
CA PRO A 728 18.84 -12.97 24.14
C PRO A 728 18.54 -11.53 24.54
N ALA A 729 19.24 -10.58 23.91
CA ALA A 729 18.96 -9.16 24.10
C ALA A 729 17.63 -8.73 23.47
N MET A 730 17.19 -9.40 22.40
CA MET A 730 15.89 -9.17 21.76
C MET A 730 15.11 -10.49 21.62
N ASN A 731 13.92 -10.56 22.22
CA ASN A 731 13.02 -11.69 22.17
C ASN A 731 11.74 -11.22 21.48
N PHE A 732 11.47 -11.70 20.27
CA PHE A 732 10.27 -11.36 19.50
C PHE A 732 9.28 -12.49 19.66
N MET A 733 8.04 -12.24 20.09
CA MET A 733 7.07 -13.29 20.43
C MET A 733 5.71 -12.99 19.84
N VAL A 734 5.01 -14.01 19.33
CA VAL A 734 3.65 -13.88 18.78
C VAL A 734 2.66 -14.76 19.54
N LEU A 735 1.59 -14.16 20.05
CA LEU A 735 0.48 -14.84 20.73
C LEU A 735 -0.81 -14.65 19.91
N PRO A 736 -1.14 -15.55 18.96
CA PRO A 736 -2.18 -15.32 17.97
C PRO A 736 -3.58 -15.85 18.34
N SER A 737 -3.77 -16.51 19.50
CA SER A 737 -5.06 -17.15 19.81
C SER A 737 -6.22 -16.15 19.93
N ASP A 738 -5.94 -14.89 20.25
CA ASP A 738 -6.90 -13.79 20.23
C ASP A 738 -7.41 -13.39 18.84
N HIS A 739 -6.86 -13.96 17.76
CA HIS A 739 -7.49 -13.92 16.43
C HIS A 739 -8.89 -14.58 16.42
N THR A 740 -9.13 -15.54 17.31
CA THR A 740 -10.37 -16.33 17.46
C THR A 740 -10.80 -17.11 16.21
N GLN A 741 -11.78 -18.00 16.38
CA GLN A 741 -12.42 -18.75 15.31
C GLN A 741 -13.94 -18.49 15.22
N GLY A 742 -14.38 -17.31 15.69
CA GLY A 742 -15.79 -16.96 15.77
C GLY A 742 -16.61 -18.01 16.54
N LEU A 743 -17.87 -18.22 16.17
CA LEU A 743 -18.75 -19.22 16.79
C LEU A 743 -18.87 -20.51 15.96
N SER A 744 -17.77 -20.93 15.33
CA SER A 744 -17.71 -22.15 14.51
C SER A 744 -17.95 -23.42 15.34
N PRO A 745 -18.85 -24.33 14.94
CA PRO A 745 -19.07 -25.60 15.63
C PRO A 745 -17.78 -26.42 15.76
N GLY A 746 -17.54 -27.00 16.93
CA GLY A 746 -16.37 -27.85 17.20
C GLY A 746 -15.06 -27.08 17.42
N LYS A 747 -15.10 -25.74 17.45
CA LYS A 747 -13.94 -24.89 17.73
C LYS A 747 -14.09 -24.17 19.08
N ARG A 748 -12.97 -23.65 19.61
CA ARG A 748 -12.94 -22.88 20.87
C ARG A 748 -13.75 -21.59 20.72
N THR A 749 -14.46 -21.19 21.78
CA THR A 749 -15.22 -19.93 21.77
C THR A 749 -14.26 -18.74 21.75
N PRO A 750 -14.65 -17.58 21.19
CA PRO A 750 -13.80 -16.40 21.18
C PRO A 750 -13.38 -15.96 22.58
N GLN A 751 -14.29 -16.06 23.55
CA GLN A 751 -14.00 -15.75 24.95
C GLN A 751 -12.92 -16.66 25.52
N ALA A 752 -13.00 -17.97 25.25
CA ALA A 752 -12.00 -18.92 25.71
C ALA A 752 -10.62 -18.64 25.10
N MET A 753 -10.57 -18.34 23.80
CA MET A 753 -9.29 -18.06 23.11
C MET A 753 -8.66 -16.75 23.59
N VAL A 754 -9.45 -15.68 23.76
CA VAL A 754 -8.94 -14.39 24.27
C VAL A 754 -8.52 -14.49 25.74
N ALA A 755 -9.27 -15.21 26.58
CA ALA A 755 -8.89 -15.42 27.97
C ALA A 755 -7.62 -16.29 28.10
N GLU A 756 -7.47 -17.27 27.22
CA GLU A 756 -6.29 -18.15 27.17
C GLU A 756 -5.04 -17.41 26.68
N ASN A 757 -5.17 -16.56 25.67
CA ASN A 757 -4.14 -15.61 25.23
C ASN A 757 -3.75 -14.61 26.35
N ASP A 758 -4.73 -14.02 27.05
CA ASP A 758 -4.47 -13.14 28.20
C ASP A 758 -3.78 -13.87 29.35
N TYR A 759 -4.16 -15.13 29.60
CA TYR A 759 -3.52 -15.97 30.59
C TYR A 759 -2.06 -16.27 30.22
N ALA A 760 -1.77 -16.59 28.96
CA ALA A 760 -0.41 -16.77 28.46
C ALA A 760 0.45 -15.51 28.65
N LEU A 761 -0.09 -14.32 28.35
CA LEU A 761 0.57 -13.05 28.63
C LEU A 761 0.91 -12.92 30.12
N GLY A 762 -0.04 -13.22 31.00
CA GLY A 762 0.17 -13.23 32.44
C GLY A 762 1.28 -14.17 32.87
N GLN A 763 1.28 -15.42 32.37
CA GLN A 763 2.31 -16.42 32.68
C GLN A 763 3.71 -16.00 32.20
N ILE A 764 3.81 -15.41 31.00
CA ILE A 764 5.09 -14.91 30.45
C ILE A 764 5.64 -13.78 31.31
N VAL A 765 4.82 -12.78 31.64
CA VAL A 765 5.27 -11.65 32.46
C VAL A 765 5.59 -12.10 33.89
N ASP A 766 4.80 -12.99 34.47
CA ASP A 766 5.06 -13.57 35.78
C ASP A 766 6.43 -14.27 35.81
N LEU A 767 6.70 -15.14 34.84
CA LEU A 767 7.96 -15.87 34.70
C LEU A 767 9.16 -14.92 34.57
N ILE A 768 9.07 -13.90 33.70
CA ILE A 768 10.15 -12.92 33.50
C ILE A 768 10.35 -12.08 34.78
N SER A 769 9.28 -11.65 35.44
CA SER A 769 9.34 -10.77 36.60
C SER A 769 9.94 -11.42 37.84
N HIS A 770 9.88 -12.75 37.94
CA HIS A 770 10.52 -13.54 38.99
C HIS A 770 11.91 -14.06 38.60
N SER A 771 12.44 -13.64 37.45
CA SER A 771 13.77 -14.04 36.98
C SER A 771 14.89 -13.05 37.38
N PRO A 772 16.16 -13.49 37.40
CA PRO A 772 17.30 -12.59 37.62
C PRO A 772 17.44 -11.45 36.60
N VAL A 773 16.86 -11.59 35.40
CA VAL A 773 16.99 -10.57 34.33
C VAL A 773 15.93 -9.47 34.41
N TRP A 774 14.93 -9.60 35.29
CA TRP A 774 13.80 -8.66 35.44
C TRP A 774 14.24 -7.20 35.52
N SER A 775 15.21 -6.90 36.40
CA SER A 775 15.67 -5.53 36.66
C SER A 775 16.32 -4.83 35.46
N SER A 776 16.65 -5.59 34.41
CA SER A 776 17.24 -5.10 33.16
C SER A 776 16.39 -5.43 31.93
N SER A 777 15.12 -5.79 32.12
CA SER A 777 14.22 -6.17 31.03
C SER A 777 13.24 -5.05 30.69
N LEU A 778 12.92 -4.90 29.41
CA LEU A 778 11.80 -4.13 28.90
C LEU A 778 10.81 -5.10 28.24
N ILE A 779 9.55 -5.08 28.66
CA ILE A 779 8.48 -5.84 28.02
C ILE A 779 7.60 -4.84 27.27
N LEU A 780 7.42 -5.07 25.97
CA LEU A 780 6.52 -4.32 25.10
C LEU A 780 5.43 -5.28 24.63
N VAL A 781 4.18 -4.96 24.91
CA VAL A 781 3.02 -5.71 24.42
C VAL A 781 2.31 -4.83 23.40
N VAL A 782 2.16 -5.34 22.18
CA VAL A 782 1.54 -4.62 21.07
C VAL A 782 0.34 -5.42 20.58
N GLU A 783 -0.76 -4.71 20.36
CA GLU A 783 -2.02 -5.17 19.76
C GLU A 783 -2.31 -4.36 18.49
#